data_AF-A0A8J4AH46-F1
#
_entry.id   AF-A0A8J4AH46-F1
#
_cell.length_a   1.000
_cell.length_b   1.000
_cell.length_c   1.000
_cell.angle_alpha   90.00
_cell.angle_beta   90.00
_cell.angle_gamma   90.00
#
_symmetry.space_group_name_H-M   'P 1'
#
loop_
_entity.id
_entity.type
_entity.pdbx_description
1 polymer ?
#
loop_
_entity_poly.entity_id
_entity_poly.type
_entity_poly.pdbx_seq_one_letter_code
_entity_poly.pdbx_strand_id
1 'polypeptide(L)'
;MTTPLQPGFAIGVDLGTSNTVAVVRSPDGRTRPLLFDGQPILPSTVFVDESGHVHVGRDAQRMAQLDPARCEPNPKRRIDERSVLLGDRELPVVALLAALLKEIAAKAVEAVGFLPPAALTHPAAWGPTRRGVLLEAVRQAGWPPVKLVPEPIAAARYFAQVMRRPVPVGSALAVFDFGGGTLDVAVVRNEGDGFAVIGSGGDERLGGLDLDEALVTHVGDQIGQRYPQIWQHLSQPTSTADRRYRRLFWADVGGAKEMLSRSANAPVPVPGAEAAIHLTRDELERLATPLLDRAVAATEATIGQAGLRPDQLSGLFLVGGSSRVPMVARLLHAKLGIAPTVLEQPELPVAEGALAELVPVDAPTESMPYPMSAMPASPAGGMPVSAMPGQAGPVSGAPGQPGLASGAPGQPSGAPMSPGPVLGGPPPGPYLPGGPPPGGPGGYPQAQYGNQPHSPIPVPPPGQPTWYRRPKIIVPAAAAVVLLLVIGGYLLLRNPYQERGFEKLDSIGSMKYAHADDKTWVQVVGDTAYTMEIDSGDSYSSSGTAIVRAIPLGDKSPTAKWTKRIDSGGADWDTDWGMQVYDGGGIAIRYDSDGDTPGRYYLLNLDDGHNWHSDAANDDAFGVSVAAGVVLRQPSDGSRTTALGLSDGKQKWHRTGIAYVENTPDDLARPARFDDSWPMHGAEKGTRAVFVDTDNNATLVDLKTGDELADGSSQRLSGTTTGVTTGPTRLVYNGMLMDMTPTAGFQIRAYSLDKLEQQWVYHAGSGYTPDWIQPCGESLLCIKEHRGDSSDGSAEKGVRLVALKLDDGSKEAWHQDVKGLDGVIGVGDRVVVTAHDDKATTTVYDEDGAVQDTQAGMDAARVDDATMLLANGVVETDETDPNWTMTGYGVQSGSTTTLGPLAVDLSACEFSDAYLACSGDGKFEFWRFRS
;
A
#
# COMPACT_ATOMS: atom_id res chain seq x y z
N MET A 1 -21.12 47.68 20.65
CA MET A 1 -22.26 47.03 21.33
C MET A 1 -21.99 45.54 21.33
N THR A 2 -22.02 44.87 22.47
CA THR A 2 -21.81 43.42 22.55
C THR A 2 -23.13 42.69 22.30
N THR A 3 -23.25 41.98 21.19
CA THR A 3 -24.34 41.02 20.96
C THR A 3 -24.34 40.01 22.11
N PRO A 4 -25.49 39.71 22.75
CA PRO A 4 -25.53 38.70 23.81
C PRO A 4 -25.15 37.33 23.22
N LEU A 5 -24.25 36.62 23.92
CA LEU A 5 -23.88 35.26 23.58
C LEU A 5 -25.13 34.37 23.63
N GLN A 6 -25.56 33.86 22.47
CA GLN A 6 -26.64 32.87 22.44
C GLN A 6 -26.09 31.52 22.96
N PRO A 7 -26.67 30.94 24.03
CA PRO A 7 -26.18 29.70 24.62
C PRO A 7 -26.11 28.55 23.60
N GLY A 8 -25.06 27.72 23.70
CA GLY A 8 -24.94 26.46 22.95
C GLY A 8 -24.27 26.55 21.57
N PHE A 9 -24.30 27.70 20.88
CA PHE A 9 -23.55 27.88 19.63
C PHE A 9 -22.04 27.89 19.88
N ALA A 10 -21.29 27.19 19.03
CA ALA A 10 -19.83 27.13 19.07
C ALA A 10 -19.27 26.82 17.67
N ILE A 11 -18.00 27.16 17.42
CA ILE A 11 -17.28 26.81 16.18
C ILE A 11 -15.94 26.13 16.50
N GLY A 12 -15.66 25.02 15.83
CA GLY A 12 -14.35 24.37 15.81
C GLY A 12 -13.73 24.58 14.44
N VAL A 13 -12.48 25.04 14.39
CA VAL A 13 -11.76 25.36 13.15
C VAL A 13 -10.47 24.53 13.12
N ASP A 14 -10.37 23.66 12.12
CA ASP A 14 -9.11 23.02 11.79
C ASP A 14 -8.36 23.82 10.73
N LEU A 15 -7.29 24.51 11.14
CA LEU A 15 -6.46 25.32 10.25
C LEU A 15 -5.34 24.45 9.66
N GLY A 16 -5.69 23.56 8.75
CA GLY A 16 -4.74 22.66 8.07
C GLY A 16 -3.84 23.38 7.05
N THR A 17 -2.72 22.74 6.71
CA THR A 17 -1.64 23.33 5.89
C THR A 17 -2.09 23.76 4.49
N SER A 18 -2.85 22.89 3.82
CA SER A 18 -3.30 23.08 2.42
C SER A 18 -4.82 23.27 2.31
N ASN A 19 -5.56 22.77 3.30
CA ASN A 19 -7.01 22.83 3.41
C ASN A 19 -7.39 23.18 4.85
N THR A 20 -8.47 23.94 5.03
CA THR A 20 -9.00 24.41 6.31
C THR A 20 -10.47 24.00 6.39
N VAL A 21 -10.88 23.50 7.56
CA VAL A 21 -12.25 23.04 7.84
C VAL A 21 -12.81 23.83 9.01
N ALA A 22 -14.10 24.14 8.99
CA ALA A 22 -14.79 24.76 10.12
C ALA A 22 -16.14 24.08 10.35
N VAL A 23 -16.43 23.69 11.59
CA VAL A 23 -17.66 23.00 12.01
C VAL A 23 -18.35 23.83 13.08
N VAL A 24 -19.62 24.14 12.86
CA VAL A 24 -20.49 24.85 13.81
C VAL A 24 -21.33 23.84 14.58
N ARG A 25 -21.33 23.94 15.90
CA ARG A 25 -22.31 23.30 16.79
C ARG A 25 -23.48 24.25 17.04
N SER A 26 -24.69 23.74 16.88
CA SER A 26 -25.95 24.40 17.24
C SER A 26 -26.34 24.13 18.70
N PRO A 27 -27.25 24.92 19.31
CA PRO A 27 -27.68 24.73 20.70
C PRO A 27 -28.41 23.42 21.01
N ASP A 28 -28.90 22.71 19.98
CA ASP A 28 -29.45 21.36 20.06
C ASP A 28 -28.36 20.26 20.08
N GLY A 29 -27.09 20.66 20.13
CA GLY A 29 -25.92 19.78 20.12
C GLY A 29 -25.52 19.29 18.73
N ARG A 30 -26.28 19.60 17.67
CA ARG A 30 -25.97 19.12 16.31
C ARG A 30 -24.82 19.91 15.70
N THR A 31 -23.94 19.20 15.03
CA THR A 31 -22.79 19.73 14.29
C THR A 31 -23.10 19.83 12.79
N ARG A 32 -22.45 20.77 12.11
CA ARG A 32 -22.45 20.90 10.64
C ARG A 32 -21.19 21.63 10.16
N PRO A 33 -20.59 21.26 9.02
CA PRO A 33 -19.54 22.06 8.42
C PRO A 33 -20.10 23.42 7.94
N LEU A 34 -19.24 24.44 7.92
CA LEU A 34 -19.44 25.63 7.09
C LEU A 34 -19.15 25.27 5.63
N LEU A 35 -19.87 25.90 4.70
CA LEU A 35 -19.72 25.67 3.27
C LEU A 35 -19.08 26.88 2.59
N PHE A 36 -17.94 26.64 1.97
CA PHE A 36 -17.17 27.59 1.16
C PHE A 36 -17.39 27.20 -0.30
N ASP A 37 -18.05 28.06 -1.07
CA ASP A 37 -18.55 27.77 -2.44
C ASP A 37 -19.36 26.46 -2.54
N GLY A 38 -20.14 26.16 -1.49
CA GLY A 38 -20.94 24.93 -1.38
C GLY A 38 -20.17 23.69 -0.93
N GLN A 39 -18.89 23.80 -0.58
CA GLN A 39 -18.01 22.70 -0.20
C GLN A 39 -17.58 22.80 1.27
N PRO A 40 -17.45 21.69 2.03
CA PRO A 40 -17.12 21.72 3.46
C PRO A 40 -15.63 22.04 3.76
N ILE A 41 -14.85 22.39 2.75
CA ILE A 41 -13.40 22.59 2.80
C ILE A 41 -13.04 23.90 2.11
N LEU A 42 -12.35 24.79 2.83
CA LEU A 42 -11.72 26.00 2.31
C LEU A 42 -10.25 25.71 2.01
N PRO A 43 -9.75 25.83 0.77
CA PRO A 43 -8.31 25.73 0.52
C PRO A 43 -7.55 26.82 1.29
N SER A 44 -6.44 26.45 1.95
CA SER A 44 -5.62 27.39 2.75
C SER A 44 -4.81 28.38 1.89
N THR A 45 -4.97 28.33 0.56
CA THR A 45 -4.31 29.20 -0.41
C THR A 45 -4.71 30.67 -0.27
N VAL A 46 -3.72 31.56 -0.40
CA VAL A 46 -3.92 33.03 -0.45
C VAL A 46 -3.30 33.63 -1.72
N PHE A 47 -3.85 34.75 -2.17
CA PHE A 47 -3.38 35.50 -3.36
C PHE A 47 -3.49 37.00 -3.12
N VAL A 48 -2.46 37.79 -3.45
CA VAL A 48 -2.53 39.26 -3.39
C VAL A 48 -2.73 39.87 -4.77
N ASP A 49 -3.76 40.69 -4.95
CA ASP A 49 -3.95 41.41 -6.21
C ASP A 49 -3.09 42.68 -6.33
N GLU A 50 -3.15 43.33 -7.50
CA GLU A 50 -2.38 44.55 -7.80
C GLU A 50 -2.74 45.73 -6.88
N SER A 51 -3.96 45.76 -6.31
CA SER A 51 -4.36 46.78 -5.32
C SER A 51 -3.74 46.53 -3.95
N GLY A 52 -3.44 45.25 -3.64
CA GLY A 52 -2.96 44.78 -2.34
C GLY A 52 -4.05 44.09 -1.51
N HIS A 53 -5.19 43.76 -2.09
CA HIS A 53 -6.21 42.95 -1.43
C HIS A 53 -5.78 41.49 -1.40
N VAL A 54 -5.97 40.82 -0.25
CA VAL A 54 -5.63 39.40 -0.07
C VAL A 54 -6.89 38.57 -0.23
N HIS A 55 -6.99 37.91 -1.37
CA HIS A 55 -8.01 36.90 -1.69
C HIS A 55 -7.60 35.56 -1.08
N VAL A 56 -8.57 34.67 -0.84
CA VAL A 56 -8.36 33.37 -0.21
C VAL A 56 -9.08 32.23 -0.94
N GLY A 57 -8.78 30.98 -0.59
CA GLY A 57 -9.58 29.83 -1.02
C GLY A 57 -9.58 29.59 -2.53
N ARG A 58 -10.75 29.22 -3.06
CA ARG A 58 -10.93 28.87 -4.48
C ARG A 58 -10.73 30.07 -5.41
N ASP A 59 -11.07 31.28 -4.97
CA ASP A 59 -10.80 32.50 -5.75
C ASP A 59 -9.30 32.86 -5.77
N ALA A 60 -8.57 32.67 -4.65
CA ALA A 60 -7.12 32.76 -4.67
C ALA A 60 -6.49 31.71 -5.63
N GLN A 61 -6.98 30.46 -5.59
CA GLN A 61 -6.53 29.41 -6.51
C GLN A 61 -6.84 29.70 -7.98
N ARG A 62 -7.95 30.40 -8.27
CA ARG A 62 -8.35 30.86 -9.60
C ARG A 62 -7.47 32.02 -10.08
N MET A 63 -7.26 33.05 -9.27
CA MET A 63 -6.39 34.18 -9.62
C MET A 63 -4.90 33.78 -9.73
N ALA A 64 -4.47 32.76 -8.97
CA ALA A 64 -3.16 32.14 -9.15
C ALA A 64 -2.99 31.38 -10.48
N GLN A 65 -4.03 31.22 -11.31
CA GLN A 65 -3.89 30.80 -12.71
C GLN A 65 -3.49 31.98 -13.64
N LEU A 66 -3.61 33.22 -13.17
CA LEU A 66 -3.22 34.43 -13.90
C LEU A 66 -1.83 34.92 -13.49
N ASP A 67 -1.53 34.97 -12.19
CA ASP A 67 -0.18 35.28 -11.70
C ASP A 67 0.23 34.37 -10.51
N PRO A 68 0.85 33.21 -10.77
CA PRO A 68 1.32 32.31 -9.71
C PRO A 68 2.31 32.96 -8.74
N ALA A 69 3.04 34.01 -9.14
CA ALA A 69 4.02 34.66 -8.26
C ALA A 69 3.38 35.48 -7.13
N ARG A 70 2.08 35.79 -7.24
CA ARG A 70 1.28 36.50 -6.23
C ARG A 70 0.57 35.58 -5.23
N CYS A 71 0.85 34.29 -5.26
CA CYS A 71 0.16 33.25 -4.48
C CYS A 71 1.07 32.57 -3.47
N GLU A 72 0.57 32.37 -2.23
CA GLU A 72 1.13 31.41 -1.28
C GLU A 72 0.10 30.28 -1.07
N PRO A 73 0.34 29.04 -1.55
CA PRO A 73 -0.61 27.95 -1.43
C PRO A 73 -0.76 27.38 -0.01
N ASN A 74 0.28 27.47 0.84
CA ASN A 74 0.36 26.77 2.13
C ASN A 74 0.89 27.67 3.26
N PRO A 75 0.24 28.81 3.60
CA PRO A 75 0.75 29.80 4.54
C PRO A 75 1.00 29.29 5.97
N LYS A 76 0.46 28.11 6.37
CA LYS A 76 0.80 27.46 7.65
C LYS A 76 2.28 27.03 7.72
N ARG A 77 2.90 26.59 6.60
CA ARG A 77 4.35 26.26 6.56
C ARG A 77 5.24 27.49 6.76
N ARG A 78 4.72 28.70 6.50
CA ARG A 78 5.44 29.97 6.63
C ARG A 78 5.48 30.53 8.06
N ILE A 79 4.93 29.84 9.06
CA ILE A 79 4.65 30.46 10.37
C ILE A 79 5.89 30.95 11.15
N ASP A 80 7.08 30.40 10.87
CA ASP A 80 8.35 30.86 11.44
C ASP A 80 9.00 32.01 10.63
N GLU A 81 8.48 32.31 9.44
CA GLU A 81 8.89 33.47 8.63
C GLU A 81 8.13 34.73 9.06
N ARG A 82 8.81 35.89 9.01
CA ARG A 82 8.18 37.18 9.31
C ARG A 82 7.16 37.59 8.25
N SER A 83 7.50 37.33 6.99
CA SER A 83 6.85 37.90 5.82
C SER A 83 7.19 37.09 4.56
N VAL A 84 6.28 37.07 3.60
CA VAL A 84 6.44 36.42 2.28
C VAL A 84 6.37 37.48 1.19
N LEU A 85 7.24 37.38 0.19
CA LEU A 85 7.17 38.20 -1.02
C LEU A 85 6.18 37.58 -2.01
N LEU A 86 5.07 38.26 -2.28
CA LEU A 86 4.06 37.86 -3.25
C LEU A 86 3.98 38.90 -4.38
N GLY A 87 4.45 38.51 -5.57
CA GLY A 87 4.70 39.39 -6.70
C GLY A 87 5.72 40.46 -6.35
N ASP A 88 5.26 41.69 -6.22
CA ASP A 88 6.00 42.91 -5.87
C ASP A 88 5.78 43.37 -4.42
N ARG A 89 5.01 42.62 -3.61
CA ARG A 89 4.57 43.02 -2.26
C ARG A 89 5.05 42.05 -1.19
N GLU A 90 5.83 42.55 -0.24
CA GLU A 90 6.15 41.82 1.00
C GLU A 90 4.96 41.93 1.98
N LEU A 91 4.41 40.78 2.39
CA LEU A 91 3.27 40.69 3.30
C LEU A 91 3.62 39.90 4.57
N PRO A 92 3.29 40.39 5.79
CA PRO A 92 3.50 39.62 7.02
C PRO A 92 2.69 38.31 7.02
N VAL A 93 3.29 37.21 7.48
CA VAL A 93 2.61 35.89 7.53
C VAL A 93 1.35 35.93 8.39
N VAL A 94 1.40 36.67 9.49
CA VAL A 94 0.25 37.00 10.37
C VAL A 94 -0.95 37.50 9.55
N ALA A 95 -0.71 38.39 8.56
CA ALA A 95 -1.77 39.00 7.76
C ALA A 95 -2.38 38.01 6.75
N LEU A 96 -1.60 37.05 6.25
CA LEU A 96 -2.09 35.97 5.39
C LEU A 96 -2.99 35.00 6.16
N LEU A 97 -2.56 34.58 7.35
CA LEU A 97 -3.36 33.75 8.26
C LEU A 97 -4.62 34.50 8.73
N ALA A 98 -4.52 35.81 8.99
CA ALA A 98 -5.65 36.65 9.34
C ALA A 98 -6.66 36.84 8.20
N ALA A 99 -6.25 36.69 6.93
CA ALA A 99 -7.17 36.72 5.79
C ALA A 99 -8.02 35.44 5.74
N LEU A 100 -7.41 34.26 5.90
CA LEU A 100 -8.13 32.98 6.01
C LEU A 100 -9.14 33.00 7.17
N LEU A 101 -8.71 33.45 8.34
CA LEU A 101 -9.57 33.56 9.53
C LEU A 101 -10.72 34.56 9.34
N LYS A 102 -10.56 35.60 8.51
CA LYS A 102 -11.67 36.52 8.17
C LYS A 102 -12.74 35.87 7.32
N GLU A 103 -12.38 35.05 6.34
CA GLU A 103 -13.36 34.34 5.51
C GLU A 103 -14.15 33.32 6.33
N ILE A 104 -13.48 32.57 7.20
CA ILE A 104 -14.15 31.64 8.13
C ILE A 104 -15.10 32.39 9.08
N ALA A 105 -14.71 33.57 9.57
CA ALA A 105 -15.59 34.43 10.37
C ALA A 105 -16.79 34.97 9.56
N ALA A 106 -16.57 35.40 8.32
CA ALA A 106 -17.64 35.85 7.43
C ALA A 106 -18.65 34.72 7.17
N LYS A 107 -18.18 33.51 6.88
CA LYS A 107 -19.02 32.32 6.68
C LYS A 107 -19.71 31.85 7.96
N ALA A 108 -19.10 32.01 9.13
CA ALA A 108 -19.77 31.77 10.40
C ALA A 108 -20.92 32.78 10.62
N VAL A 109 -20.68 34.08 10.38
CA VAL A 109 -21.68 35.15 10.50
C VAL A 109 -22.81 34.98 9.47
N GLU A 110 -22.50 34.58 8.23
CA GLU A 110 -23.50 34.20 7.21
C GLU A 110 -24.34 33.01 7.68
N ALA A 111 -23.72 32.02 8.33
CA ALA A 111 -24.35 30.77 8.72
C ALA A 111 -25.19 30.82 10.02
N VAL A 112 -24.91 31.74 10.97
CA VAL A 112 -25.67 31.86 12.24
C VAL A 112 -26.01 33.30 12.67
N GLY A 113 -25.64 34.32 11.90
CA GLY A 113 -25.91 35.74 12.19
C GLY A 113 -24.91 36.42 13.14
N PHE A 114 -23.94 35.68 13.69
CA PHE A 114 -22.86 36.19 14.54
C PHE A 114 -21.65 35.25 14.51
N LEU A 115 -20.53 35.64 15.14
CA LEU A 115 -19.33 34.81 15.28
C LEU A 115 -19.34 34.11 16.66
N PRO A 116 -19.50 32.77 16.73
CA PRO A 116 -19.59 32.06 18.01
C PRO A 116 -18.26 31.96 18.78
N PRO A 117 -18.29 31.57 20.07
CA PRO A 117 -17.11 31.09 20.79
C PRO A 117 -16.41 29.97 20.01
N ALA A 118 -15.07 30.05 19.95
CA ALA A 118 -14.29 29.29 18.98
C ALA A 118 -13.17 28.46 19.61
N ALA A 119 -12.96 27.27 19.05
CA ALA A 119 -11.78 26.44 19.22
C ALA A 119 -11.00 26.41 17.91
N LEU A 120 -9.70 26.65 17.98
CA LEU A 120 -8.81 26.72 16.82
C LEU A 120 -7.64 25.77 17.05
N THR A 121 -7.39 24.90 16.08
CA THR A 121 -6.41 23.82 16.24
C THR A 121 -4.98 24.27 15.95
N HIS A 122 -4.01 23.51 16.47
CA HIS A 122 -2.60 23.62 16.09
C HIS A 122 -1.84 22.30 16.29
N PRO A 123 -0.71 22.08 15.59
CA PRO A 123 0.11 20.88 15.78
C PRO A 123 0.66 20.79 17.21
N ALA A 124 0.76 19.57 17.74
CA ALA A 124 1.12 19.36 19.16
C ALA A 124 2.53 19.88 19.51
N ALA A 125 3.46 19.80 18.57
CA ALA A 125 4.84 20.28 18.73
C ALA A 125 4.97 21.82 18.80
N TRP A 126 3.93 22.60 18.54
CA TRP A 126 4.05 24.06 18.45
C TRP A 126 4.30 24.75 19.81
N GLY A 127 5.54 25.22 19.96
CA GLY A 127 5.95 26.08 21.07
C GLY A 127 5.19 27.43 21.14
N PRO A 128 5.43 28.23 22.20
CA PRO A 128 4.71 29.48 22.42
C PRO A 128 4.79 30.49 21.27
N THR A 129 5.90 30.52 20.51
CA THR A 129 6.11 31.45 19.40
C THR A 129 5.11 31.25 18.26
N ARG A 130 5.04 30.02 17.69
CA ARG A 130 4.09 29.69 16.61
C ARG A 130 2.63 29.90 17.05
N ARG A 131 2.29 29.52 18.29
CA ARG A 131 0.96 29.81 18.88
C ARG A 131 0.68 31.29 19.07
N GLY A 132 1.69 32.10 19.38
CA GLY A 132 1.59 33.56 19.45
C GLY A 132 1.30 34.22 18.10
N VAL A 133 1.97 33.76 17.04
CA VAL A 133 1.70 34.19 15.64
C VAL A 133 0.24 33.90 15.25
N LEU A 134 -0.27 32.72 15.61
CA LEU A 134 -1.66 32.34 15.36
C LEU A 134 -2.66 33.20 16.16
N LEU A 135 -2.40 33.48 17.43
CA LEU A 135 -3.26 34.34 18.27
C LEU A 135 -3.28 35.81 17.79
N GLU A 136 -2.17 36.31 17.27
CA GLU A 136 -2.12 37.64 16.66
C GLU A 136 -2.89 37.68 15.32
N ALA A 137 -2.84 36.60 14.53
CA ALA A 137 -3.66 36.47 13.32
C ALA A 137 -5.16 36.44 13.64
N VAL A 138 -5.57 35.71 14.68
CA VAL A 138 -6.94 35.72 15.25
C VAL A 138 -7.37 37.13 15.66
N ARG A 139 -6.48 37.87 16.34
CA ARG A 139 -6.74 39.26 16.75
C ARG A 139 -6.86 40.21 15.54
N GLN A 140 -6.02 40.06 14.53
CA GLN A 140 -6.07 40.83 13.27
C GLN A 140 -7.28 40.45 12.39
N ALA A 141 -7.81 39.23 12.55
CA ALA A 141 -9.04 38.77 11.94
C ALA A 141 -10.31 39.29 12.63
N GLY A 142 -10.20 39.88 13.84
CA GLY A 142 -11.32 40.47 14.57
C GLY A 142 -12.17 39.46 15.35
N TRP A 143 -11.64 38.26 15.62
CA TRP A 143 -12.33 37.24 16.40
C TRP A 143 -12.38 37.61 17.90
N PRO A 144 -13.41 37.15 18.63
CA PRO A 144 -13.34 37.01 20.09
C PRO A 144 -12.15 36.11 20.51
N PRO A 145 -11.74 36.13 21.80
CA PRO A 145 -10.74 35.19 22.31
C PRO A 145 -11.12 33.73 22.02
N VAL A 146 -10.19 33.00 21.40
CA VAL A 146 -10.39 31.58 21.00
C VAL A 146 -9.64 30.64 21.95
N LYS A 147 -10.13 29.41 22.11
CA LYS A 147 -9.38 28.34 22.77
C LYS A 147 -8.47 27.66 21.74
N LEU A 148 -7.16 27.69 21.97
CA LEU A 148 -6.23 26.85 21.21
C LEU A 148 -6.35 25.38 21.68
N VAL A 149 -6.39 24.45 20.73
CA VAL A 149 -6.51 23.01 20.99
C VAL A 149 -5.45 22.26 20.16
N PRO A 150 -4.64 21.38 20.76
CA PRO A 150 -3.76 20.51 19.99
C PRO A 150 -4.56 19.57 19.07
N GLU A 151 -4.20 19.52 17.78
CA GLU A 151 -4.81 18.68 16.74
C GLU A 151 -5.05 17.22 17.19
N PRO A 152 -4.09 16.50 17.81
CA PRO A 152 -4.33 15.13 18.29
C PRO A 152 -5.25 15.02 19.52
N ILE A 153 -5.38 16.07 20.34
CA ILE A 153 -6.40 16.08 21.42
C ILE A 153 -7.79 16.20 20.80
N ALA A 154 -7.97 17.05 19.78
CA ALA A 154 -9.22 17.16 19.05
C ALA A 154 -9.58 15.83 18.34
N ALA A 155 -8.62 15.21 17.64
CA ALA A 155 -8.81 13.91 17.02
C ALA A 155 -9.22 12.81 18.02
N ALA A 156 -8.60 12.75 19.20
CA ALA A 156 -8.97 11.79 20.24
C ALA A 156 -10.33 12.08 20.90
N ARG A 157 -10.70 13.36 21.08
CA ARG A 157 -12.07 13.75 21.49
C ARG A 157 -13.10 13.27 20.47
N TYR A 158 -12.83 13.44 19.17
CA TYR A 158 -13.70 12.93 18.10
C TYR A 158 -13.85 11.39 18.14
N PHE A 159 -12.74 10.66 18.22
CA PHE A 159 -12.73 9.20 18.33
C PHE A 159 -13.54 8.71 19.54
N ALA A 160 -13.32 9.31 20.71
CA ALA A 160 -13.97 8.89 21.95
C ALA A 160 -15.47 9.25 22.00
N GLN A 161 -15.84 10.46 21.57
CA GLN A 161 -17.16 11.03 21.82
C GLN A 161 -18.08 10.98 20.59
N VAL A 162 -17.58 11.38 19.41
CA VAL A 162 -18.38 11.46 18.17
C VAL A 162 -18.55 10.08 17.55
N MET A 163 -17.44 9.33 17.37
CA MET A 163 -17.49 7.93 16.94
C MET A 163 -17.93 6.94 18.04
N ARG A 164 -18.10 7.42 19.28
CA ARG A 164 -18.55 6.65 20.45
C ARG A 164 -17.69 5.39 20.70
N ARG A 165 -16.37 5.50 20.58
CA ARG A 165 -15.39 4.45 20.92
C ARG A 165 -14.67 4.80 22.23
N PRO A 166 -15.18 4.40 23.42
CA PRO A 166 -14.66 4.91 24.69
C PRO A 166 -13.23 4.42 24.96
N VAL A 167 -12.28 5.35 25.04
CA VAL A 167 -10.93 5.07 25.56
C VAL A 167 -11.02 5.04 27.09
N PRO A 168 -10.66 3.95 27.79
CA PRO A 168 -10.73 3.90 29.25
C PRO A 168 -9.78 4.90 29.92
N VAL A 169 -10.11 5.35 31.13
CA VAL A 169 -9.24 6.23 31.92
C VAL A 169 -7.90 5.52 32.21
N GLY A 170 -6.80 6.24 32.04
CA GLY A 170 -5.42 5.71 32.08
C GLY A 170 -4.94 5.08 30.78
N SER A 171 -5.84 4.72 29.84
CA SER A 171 -5.47 4.15 28.54
C SER A 171 -5.08 5.23 27.52
N ALA A 172 -4.30 4.84 26.51
CA ALA A 172 -3.76 5.75 25.50
C ALA A 172 -4.16 5.38 24.08
N LEU A 173 -4.19 6.37 23.19
CA LEU A 173 -4.43 6.29 21.76
C LEU A 173 -3.23 6.91 21.04
N ALA A 174 -2.78 6.34 19.93
CA ALA A 174 -1.90 7.04 19.00
C ALA A 174 -2.72 7.76 17.93
N VAL A 175 -2.40 9.03 17.67
CA VAL A 175 -2.92 9.80 16.54
C VAL A 175 -1.77 10.05 15.58
N PHE A 176 -2.05 9.81 14.30
CA PHE A 176 -1.14 9.99 13.17
C PHE A 176 -1.81 10.97 12.21
N ASP A 177 -1.35 12.22 12.18
CA ASP A 177 -1.84 13.25 11.26
C ASP A 177 -0.87 13.38 10.09
N PHE A 178 -1.24 12.81 8.95
CA PHE A 178 -0.44 12.91 7.72
C PHE A 178 -1.09 13.98 6.83
N GLY A 179 -0.68 15.22 7.08
CA GLY A 179 -1.21 16.41 6.46
C GLY A 179 -0.64 16.66 5.06
N GLY A 180 -0.90 17.87 4.56
CA GLY A 180 -0.39 18.31 3.26
C GLY A 180 1.12 18.59 3.24
N GLY A 181 1.74 18.91 4.37
CA GLY A 181 3.17 19.28 4.42
C GLY A 181 3.86 19.13 5.77
N THR A 182 3.27 18.34 6.67
CA THR A 182 3.88 17.83 7.91
C THR A 182 3.26 16.46 8.20
N LEU A 183 4.01 15.66 8.95
CA LEU A 183 3.53 14.49 9.65
C LEU A 183 3.60 14.83 11.14
N ASP A 184 2.48 14.81 11.84
CA ASP A 184 2.41 15.06 13.27
C ASP A 184 1.88 13.79 13.97
N VAL A 185 2.74 13.16 14.79
CA VAL A 185 2.38 11.96 15.55
C VAL A 185 2.31 12.31 17.03
N ALA A 186 1.26 11.87 17.72
CA ALA A 186 1.16 12.02 19.16
C ALA A 186 0.49 10.83 19.82
N VAL A 187 0.99 10.45 21.00
CA VAL A 187 0.30 9.54 21.91
C VAL A 187 -0.43 10.37 22.96
N VAL A 188 -1.73 10.13 23.09
CA VAL A 188 -2.61 10.84 24.05
C VAL A 188 -3.24 9.86 25.03
N ARG A 189 -3.22 10.19 26.31
CA ARG A 189 -3.80 9.39 27.40
C ARG A 189 -5.09 10.03 27.90
N ASN A 190 -6.13 9.24 28.14
CA ASN A 190 -7.34 9.71 28.80
C ASN A 190 -7.09 9.84 30.32
N GLU A 191 -7.17 11.03 30.88
CA GLU A 191 -6.94 11.31 32.30
C GLU A 191 -8.24 11.32 33.12
N GLY A 192 -9.40 11.29 32.45
CA GLY A 192 -10.73 11.16 33.04
C GLY A 192 -11.64 12.36 32.79
N ASP A 193 -11.08 13.58 32.81
CA ASP A 193 -11.69 14.84 32.38
C ASP A 193 -11.27 15.21 30.94
N GLY A 194 -10.03 14.91 30.57
CA GLY A 194 -9.45 15.22 29.27
C GLY A 194 -8.54 14.15 28.67
N PHE A 195 -7.98 14.50 27.51
CA PHE A 195 -6.84 13.81 26.92
C PHE A 195 -5.59 14.67 27.09
N ALA A 196 -4.51 14.10 27.60
CA ALA A 196 -3.20 14.74 27.68
C ALA A 196 -2.23 14.10 26.68
N VAL A 197 -1.41 14.91 26.00
CA VAL A 197 -0.31 14.42 25.16
C VAL A 197 0.80 13.89 26.07
N ILE A 198 1.13 12.61 25.95
CA ILE A 198 2.18 11.93 26.72
C ILE A 198 3.43 11.59 25.89
N GLY A 199 3.35 11.73 24.57
CA GLY A 199 4.47 11.65 23.63
C GLY A 199 4.10 12.37 22.33
N SER A 200 5.07 13.02 21.68
CA SER A 200 4.85 13.76 20.43
C SER A 200 6.11 13.67 19.57
N GLY A 201 5.92 13.45 18.27
CA GLY A 201 6.96 13.34 17.26
C GLY A 201 6.36 13.51 15.87
N GLY A 202 6.97 12.91 14.86
CA GLY A 202 6.64 13.15 13.45
C GLY A 202 7.78 13.86 12.72
N ASP A 203 7.48 14.57 11.63
CA ASP A 203 8.45 15.13 10.70
C ASP A 203 7.87 16.35 9.96
N GLU A 204 8.53 17.52 10.09
CA GLU A 204 8.10 18.79 9.46
C GLU A 204 8.32 18.83 7.93
N ARG A 205 8.98 17.81 7.36
CA ARG A 205 9.35 17.65 5.94
C ARG A 205 8.85 16.31 5.37
N LEU A 206 7.61 15.98 5.70
CA LEU A 206 6.96 14.74 5.28
C LEU A 206 5.44 14.90 5.26
N GLY A 207 4.87 15.25 4.12
CA GLY A 207 3.44 15.36 3.90
C GLY A 207 3.05 15.04 2.46
N GLY A 208 1.79 15.31 2.14
CA GLY A 208 1.24 15.10 0.79
C GLY A 208 2.00 15.82 -0.33
N LEU A 209 2.59 16.98 -0.05
CA LEU A 209 3.40 17.78 -0.99
C LEU A 209 4.77 17.16 -1.27
N ASP A 210 5.36 16.47 -0.29
CA ASP A 210 6.65 15.81 -0.43
C ASP A 210 6.47 14.50 -1.24
N LEU A 211 5.27 13.88 -1.20
CA LEU A 211 4.83 12.87 -2.17
C LEU A 211 4.58 13.48 -3.58
N ASP A 212 3.99 14.69 -3.66
CA ASP A 212 3.81 15.38 -4.95
C ASP A 212 5.15 15.71 -5.60
N GLU A 213 6.17 16.11 -4.83
CA GLU A 213 7.52 16.41 -5.34
C GLU A 213 8.22 15.15 -5.88
N ALA A 214 8.05 13.99 -5.22
CA ALA A 214 8.55 12.70 -5.73
C ALA A 214 7.88 12.31 -7.07
N LEU A 215 6.55 12.47 -7.18
CA LEU A 215 5.82 12.22 -8.43
C LEU A 215 6.16 13.23 -9.53
N VAL A 216 6.28 14.52 -9.19
CA VAL A 216 6.70 15.58 -10.13
C VAL A 216 8.11 15.31 -10.66
N THR A 217 8.99 14.73 -9.86
CA THR A 217 10.33 14.31 -10.29
C THR A 217 10.22 13.15 -11.29
N HIS A 218 9.54 12.06 -10.92
CA HIS A 218 9.38 10.87 -11.78
C HIS A 218 8.67 11.16 -13.12
N VAL A 219 7.54 11.88 -13.09
CA VAL A 219 6.86 12.35 -14.31
C VAL A 219 7.71 13.39 -15.04
N GLY A 220 8.44 14.22 -14.31
CA GLY A 220 9.38 15.21 -14.84
C GLY A 220 10.50 14.59 -15.66
N ASP A 221 11.06 13.47 -15.24
CA ASP A 221 12.07 12.72 -15.98
C ASP A 221 11.51 12.14 -17.29
N GLN A 222 10.28 11.59 -17.28
CA GLN A 222 9.59 11.14 -18.50
C GLN A 222 9.33 12.31 -19.48
N ILE A 223 8.90 13.47 -18.98
CA ILE A 223 8.75 14.69 -19.80
C ILE A 223 10.12 15.20 -20.27
N GLY A 224 11.17 15.06 -19.46
CA GLY A 224 12.54 15.45 -19.80
C GLY A 224 13.10 14.66 -20.97
N GLN A 225 12.82 13.35 -21.02
CA GLN A 225 13.17 12.48 -22.13
C GLN A 225 12.34 12.79 -23.39
N ARG A 226 11.00 12.82 -23.27
CA ARG A 226 10.07 12.90 -24.41
C ARG A 226 9.87 14.32 -24.95
N TYR A 227 9.94 15.33 -24.09
CA TYR A 227 9.65 16.74 -24.37
C TYR A 227 10.61 17.70 -23.63
N PRO A 228 11.95 17.60 -23.84
CA PRO A 228 12.95 18.33 -23.04
C PRO A 228 12.73 19.84 -22.94
N GLN A 229 12.23 20.49 -24.01
CA GLN A 229 11.89 21.92 -24.01
C GLN A 229 10.73 22.24 -23.05
N ILE A 230 9.70 21.39 -22.99
CA ILE A 230 8.59 21.54 -22.05
C ILE A 230 9.11 21.35 -20.61
N TRP A 231 9.93 20.32 -20.37
CA TRP A 231 10.51 20.10 -19.05
C TRP A 231 11.39 21.26 -18.59
N GLN A 232 12.16 21.88 -19.48
CA GLN A 232 12.94 23.09 -19.16
C GLN A 232 12.04 24.24 -18.66
N HIS A 233 10.91 24.52 -19.32
CA HIS A 233 9.97 25.55 -18.87
C HIS A 233 9.20 25.17 -17.58
N LEU A 234 8.85 23.91 -17.39
CA LEU A 234 8.15 23.44 -16.17
C LEU A 234 9.08 23.44 -14.95
N SER A 235 10.33 22.99 -15.09
CA SER A 235 11.31 22.92 -14.00
C SER A 235 11.91 24.30 -13.66
N GLN A 236 12.28 25.08 -14.67
CA GLN A 236 12.97 26.38 -14.54
C GLN A 236 12.12 27.53 -15.14
N PRO A 237 10.96 27.87 -14.55
CA PRO A 237 9.99 28.77 -15.17
C PRO A 237 10.44 30.23 -15.19
N THR A 238 10.86 30.69 -16.38
CA THR A 238 11.40 32.05 -16.58
C THR A 238 10.28 33.08 -16.68
N SER A 239 9.25 32.81 -17.50
CA SER A 239 8.14 33.73 -17.76
C SER A 239 6.93 33.48 -16.87
N THR A 240 5.98 34.42 -16.84
CA THR A 240 4.69 34.21 -16.16
C THR A 240 3.88 33.06 -16.78
N ALA A 241 4.03 32.79 -18.09
CA ALA A 241 3.38 31.65 -18.74
C ALA A 241 3.98 30.32 -18.25
N ASP A 242 5.31 30.22 -18.18
CA ASP A 242 6.04 29.06 -17.65
C ASP A 242 5.57 28.74 -16.22
N ARG A 243 5.42 29.77 -15.37
CA ARG A 243 4.92 29.62 -13.99
C ARG A 243 3.47 29.11 -13.95
N ARG A 244 2.61 29.53 -14.88
CA ARG A 244 1.22 29.04 -14.98
C ARG A 244 1.21 27.56 -15.38
N TYR A 245 2.02 27.17 -16.36
CA TYR A 245 2.16 25.78 -16.79
C TYR A 245 2.76 24.90 -15.69
N ARG A 246 3.81 25.35 -14.99
CA ARG A 246 4.33 24.65 -13.80
C ARG A 246 3.24 24.47 -12.75
N ARG A 247 2.47 25.52 -12.43
CA ARG A 247 1.40 25.43 -11.42
C ARG A 247 0.28 24.48 -11.82
N LEU A 248 -0.09 24.47 -13.11
CA LEU A 248 -1.08 23.54 -13.66
C LEU A 248 -0.57 22.09 -13.54
N PHE A 249 0.63 21.82 -14.06
CA PHE A 249 1.27 20.50 -13.99
C PHE A 249 1.40 19.96 -12.56
N TRP A 250 1.84 20.78 -11.60
CA TRP A 250 1.89 20.38 -10.18
C TRP A 250 0.51 20.06 -9.59
N ALA A 251 -0.54 20.77 -10.02
CA ALA A 251 -1.92 20.47 -9.60
C ALA A 251 -2.46 19.19 -10.26
N ASP A 252 -2.11 18.94 -11.52
CA ASP A 252 -2.49 17.73 -12.26
C ASP A 252 -1.80 16.47 -11.67
N VAL A 253 -0.51 16.55 -11.31
CA VAL A 253 0.20 15.48 -10.59
C VAL A 253 -0.43 15.21 -9.21
N GLY A 254 -0.76 16.26 -8.44
CA GLY A 254 -1.45 16.09 -7.16
C GLY A 254 -2.85 15.48 -7.30
N GLY A 255 -3.59 15.86 -8.34
CA GLY A 255 -4.85 15.25 -8.72
C GLY A 255 -4.71 13.77 -9.09
N ALA A 256 -3.64 13.40 -9.79
CA ALA A 256 -3.33 12.01 -10.09
C ALA A 256 -3.01 11.19 -8.82
N LYS A 257 -2.18 11.70 -7.90
CA LYS A 257 -1.95 11.09 -6.57
C LYS A 257 -3.26 10.84 -5.81
N GLU A 258 -4.13 11.84 -5.77
CA GLU A 258 -5.45 11.72 -5.14
C GLU A 258 -6.36 10.72 -5.87
N MET A 259 -6.24 10.55 -7.19
CA MET A 259 -6.97 9.56 -7.98
C MET A 259 -6.45 8.13 -7.75
N LEU A 260 -5.15 7.93 -7.63
CA LEU A 260 -4.49 6.64 -7.39
C LEU A 260 -4.83 6.02 -6.02
N SER A 261 -5.18 6.87 -5.05
CA SER A 261 -5.76 6.43 -3.77
C SER A 261 -7.13 5.75 -3.91
N ARG A 262 -7.72 5.71 -5.13
CA ARG A 262 -8.98 5.02 -5.46
C ARG A 262 -8.85 4.10 -6.68
N SER A 263 -8.14 4.54 -7.72
CA SER A 263 -7.97 3.85 -9.01
C SER A 263 -6.57 3.24 -9.13
N ALA A 264 -6.39 2.22 -9.98
CA ALA A 264 -5.07 1.62 -10.24
C ALA A 264 -4.17 2.48 -11.16
N ASN A 265 -4.76 3.39 -11.93
CA ASN A 265 -4.06 4.33 -12.81
C ASN A 265 -4.69 5.73 -12.75
N ALA A 266 -3.93 6.75 -13.18
CA ALA A 266 -4.39 8.13 -13.31
C ALA A 266 -3.60 8.86 -14.43
N PRO A 267 -4.26 9.60 -15.34
CA PRO A 267 -3.58 10.42 -16.33
C PRO A 267 -3.14 11.78 -15.74
N VAL A 268 -1.95 12.22 -16.11
CA VAL A 268 -1.37 13.54 -15.86
C VAL A 268 -1.28 14.32 -17.18
N PRO A 269 -2.18 15.28 -17.43
CA PRO A 269 -2.01 16.24 -18.51
C PRO A 269 -0.69 17.00 -18.39
N VAL A 270 0.05 17.13 -19.50
CA VAL A 270 1.32 17.86 -19.55
C VAL A 270 1.14 19.12 -20.39
N PRO A 271 1.20 20.33 -19.80
CA PRO A 271 0.93 21.56 -20.53
C PRO A 271 1.91 21.78 -21.70
N GLY A 272 1.36 21.81 -22.92
CA GLY A 272 2.13 21.95 -24.16
C GLY A 272 2.39 20.63 -24.91
N ALA A 273 2.04 19.48 -24.33
CA ALA A 273 2.00 18.19 -25.01
C ALA A 273 0.55 17.77 -25.33
N GLU A 274 0.36 16.97 -26.38
CA GLU A 274 -0.96 16.44 -26.76
C GLU A 274 -1.35 15.18 -25.97
N ALA A 275 -0.35 14.39 -25.54
CA ALA A 275 -0.54 13.18 -24.76
C ALA A 275 -0.32 13.44 -23.26
N ALA A 276 -1.20 12.88 -22.43
CA ALA A 276 -0.97 12.76 -21.00
C ALA A 276 0.13 11.72 -20.70
N ILE A 277 0.83 11.89 -19.59
CA ILE A 277 1.62 10.80 -18.98
C ILE A 277 0.67 9.99 -18.10
N HIS A 278 0.77 8.67 -18.09
CA HIS A 278 0.00 7.82 -17.19
C HIS A 278 0.86 7.47 -15.97
N LEU A 279 0.27 7.59 -14.77
CA LEU A 279 0.81 7.05 -13.53
C LEU A 279 -0.02 5.85 -13.08
N THR A 280 0.64 4.88 -12.49
CA THR A 280 0.07 3.70 -11.83
C THR A 280 0.10 3.85 -10.31
N ARG A 281 -0.69 3.03 -9.59
CA ARG A 281 -0.63 2.96 -8.12
C ARG A 281 0.73 2.45 -7.68
N ASP A 282 1.32 1.53 -8.41
CA ASP A 282 2.55 0.85 -7.99
C ASP A 282 3.77 1.75 -8.15
N GLU A 283 3.77 2.66 -9.14
CA GLU A 283 4.71 3.79 -9.17
C GLU A 283 4.55 4.73 -7.97
N LEU A 284 3.31 5.07 -7.58
CA LEU A 284 3.05 5.87 -6.38
C LEU A 284 3.53 5.15 -5.12
N GLU A 285 3.21 3.87 -4.92
CA GLU A 285 3.62 3.12 -3.73
C GLU A 285 5.15 2.92 -3.70
N ARG A 286 5.79 2.62 -4.83
CA ARG A 286 7.27 2.57 -4.98
C ARG A 286 7.94 3.89 -4.61
N LEU A 287 7.43 5.02 -5.10
CA LEU A 287 7.97 6.36 -4.80
C LEU A 287 7.65 6.84 -3.38
N ALA A 288 6.51 6.40 -2.81
CA ALA A 288 6.10 6.72 -1.46
C ALA A 288 6.85 5.91 -0.40
N THR A 289 7.27 4.68 -0.69
CA THR A 289 7.87 3.73 0.29
C THR A 289 8.92 4.38 1.20
N PRO A 290 10.00 5.04 0.70
CA PRO A 290 11.03 5.62 1.57
C PRO A 290 10.57 6.81 2.42
N LEU A 291 9.45 7.44 2.04
CA LEU A 291 8.80 8.52 2.78
C LEU A 291 7.84 7.95 3.84
N LEU A 292 7.15 6.85 3.54
CA LEU A 292 6.25 6.18 4.48
C LEU A 292 7.00 5.35 5.53
N ASP A 293 8.14 4.76 5.21
CA ASP A 293 8.99 4.06 6.19
C ASP A 293 9.50 5.03 7.27
N ARG A 294 9.88 6.26 6.87
CA ARG A 294 10.15 7.38 7.80
C ARG A 294 8.93 7.69 8.68
N ALA A 295 7.72 7.72 8.10
CA ALA A 295 6.50 8.00 8.86
C ALA A 295 6.20 6.90 9.90
N VAL A 296 6.37 5.65 9.50
CA VAL A 296 6.18 4.46 10.35
C VAL A 296 7.21 4.42 11.48
N ALA A 297 8.50 4.64 11.16
CA ALA A 297 9.57 4.69 12.17
C ALA A 297 9.40 5.85 13.16
N ALA A 298 9.00 7.03 12.68
CA ALA A 298 8.63 8.16 13.55
C ALA A 298 7.45 7.83 14.46
N THR A 299 6.50 7.01 13.99
CA THR A 299 5.35 6.54 14.78
C THR A 299 5.78 5.57 15.88
N GLU A 300 6.56 4.55 15.53
CA GLU A 300 7.14 3.59 16.48
C GLU A 300 7.97 4.29 17.57
N ALA A 301 8.84 5.21 17.17
CA ALA A 301 9.64 6.02 18.08
C ALA A 301 8.78 6.89 19.01
N THR A 302 7.71 7.52 18.51
CA THR A 302 6.80 8.34 19.33
C THR A 302 6.03 7.50 20.35
N ILE A 303 5.66 6.25 20.01
CA ILE A 303 5.03 5.30 20.91
C ILE A 303 5.99 4.86 22.02
N GLY A 304 7.24 4.51 21.66
CA GLY A 304 8.29 4.18 22.61
C GLY A 304 8.63 5.33 23.57
N GLN A 305 8.71 6.57 23.06
CA GLN A 305 8.95 7.77 23.88
C GLN A 305 7.83 8.03 24.90
N ALA A 306 6.58 7.66 24.60
CA ALA A 306 5.46 7.71 25.54
C ALA A 306 5.52 6.64 26.65
N GLY A 307 6.55 5.78 26.66
CA GLY A 307 6.73 4.69 27.62
C GLY A 307 5.80 3.51 27.36
N LEU A 308 5.36 3.30 26.12
CA LEU A 308 4.42 2.27 25.72
C LEU A 308 4.97 1.42 24.56
N ARG A 309 4.42 0.23 24.40
CA ARG A 309 4.48 -0.56 23.16
C ARG A 309 3.19 -0.44 22.36
N PRO A 310 3.17 -0.75 21.05
CA PRO A 310 1.95 -0.74 20.24
C PRO A 310 0.78 -1.55 20.81
N ASP A 311 1.04 -2.76 21.35
CA ASP A 311 0.02 -3.64 21.95
C ASP A 311 -0.68 -3.06 23.20
N GLN A 312 -0.16 -1.96 23.74
CA GLN A 312 -0.71 -1.28 24.92
C GLN A 312 -1.62 -0.09 24.58
N LEU A 313 -1.77 0.23 23.28
CA LEU A 313 -2.65 1.30 22.80
C LEU A 313 -4.09 0.78 22.62
N SER A 314 -5.08 1.62 22.96
CA SER A 314 -6.49 1.40 22.63
C SER A 314 -6.83 1.59 21.14
N GLY A 315 -5.84 1.94 20.33
CA GLY A 315 -5.94 2.10 18.89
C GLY A 315 -4.91 3.07 18.31
N LEU A 316 -4.80 3.03 16.98
CA LEU A 316 -4.11 3.98 16.15
C LEU A 316 -5.16 4.67 15.25
N PHE A 317 -5.18 6.00 15.23
CA PHE A 317 -6.19 6.79 14.54
C PHE A 317 -5.53 7.68 13.49
N LEU A 318 -5.90 7.49 12.22
CA LEU A 318 -5.29 8.21 11.10
C LEU A 318 -6.16 9.41 10.73
N VAL A 319 -5.56 10.61 10.75
CA VAL A 319 -6.17 11.88 10.33
C VAL A 319 -5.25 12.57 9.32
N GLY A 320 -5.67 13.72 8.79
CA GLY A 320 -4.97 14.39 7.69
C GLY A 320 -5.29 13.77 6.31
N GLY A 321 -5.21 14.58 5.27
CA GLY A 321 -5.66 14.19 3.91
C GLY A 321 -4.83 13.08 3.26
N SER A 322 -3.53 13.01 3.57
CA SER A 322 -2.58 12.05 2.97
C SER A 322 -2.71 10.64 3.56
N SER A 323 -3.32 10.50 4.74
CA SER A 323 -3.72 9.21 5.33
C SER A 323 -4.76 8.43 4.50
N ARG A 324 -5.28 9.01 3.41
CA ARG A 324 -6.12 8.29 2.42
C ARG A 324 -5.32 7.38 1.49
N VAL A 325 -4.00 7.54 1.36
CA VAL A 325 -3.18 6.65 0.53
C VAL A 325 -3.17 5.25 1.16
N PRO A 326 -3.68 4.19 0.49
CA PRO A 326 -3.92 2.89 1.14
C PRO A 326 -2.67 2.26 1.79
N MET A 327 -1.50 2.47 1.17
CA MET A 327 -0.20 2.03 1.68
C MET A 327 0.09 2.51 3.11
N VAL A 328 -0.36 3.71 3.49
CA VAL A 328 -0.12 4.28 4.82
C VAL A 328 -0.71 3.38 5.91
N ALA A 329 -1.97 2.96 5.73
CA ALA A 329 -2.63 2.06 6.66
C ALA A 329 -2.03 0.64 6.60
N ARG A 330 -1.61 0.18 5.42
CA ARG A 330 -0.96 -1.14 5.20
C ARG A 330 0.36 -1.23 5.98
N LEU A 331 1.27 -0.28 5.80
CA LEU A 331 2.59 -0.27 6.45
C LEU A 331 2.49 -0.05 7.97
N LEU A 332 1.64 0.88 8.42
CA LEU A 332 1.41 1.09 9.86
C LEU A 332 0.83 -0.17 10.52
N HIS A 333 -0.07 -0.89 9.84
CA HIS A 333 -0.59 -2.15 10.36
C HIS A 333 0.50 -3.23 10.45
N ALA A 334 1.23 -3.45 9.36
CA ALA A 334 2.26 -4.47 9.28
C ALA A 334 3.38 -4.27 10.31
N LYS A 335 3.85 -3.03 10.52
CA LYS A 335 4.93 -2.75 11.47
C LYS A 335 4.47 -2.73 12.94
N LEU A 336 3.28 -2.19 13.23
CA LEU A 336 2.84 -1.93 14.61
C LEU A 336 1.88 -2.98 15.17
N GLY A 337 1.34 -3.89 14.35
CA GLY A 337 0.35 -4.91 14.74
C GLY A 337 -1.04 -4.38 15.10
N ILE A 338 -1.22 -3.05 15.19
CA ILE A 338 -2.52 -2.39 15.45
C ILE A 338 -3.22 -2.17 14.11
N ALA A 339 -4.50 -2.51 14.00
CA ALA A 339 -5.32 -2.12 12.86
C ALA A 339 -5.63 -0.60 12.91
N PRO A 340 -5.15 0.24 11.96
CA PRO A 340 -5.39 1.67 11.99
C PRO A 340 -6.86 2.00 11.69
N THR A 341 -7.45 2.92 12.44
CA THR A 341 -8.77 3.45 12.11
C THR A 341 -8.63 4.61 11.13
N VAL A 342 -8.88 4.30 9.86
CA VAL A 342 -9.01 5.26 8.75
C VAL A 342 -10.44 5.81 8.70
N LEU A 343 -10.61 6.98 8.07
CA LEU A 343 -11.87 7.69 7.91
C LEU A 343 -12.08 8.05 6.44
N GLU A 344 -13.32 8.17 5.99
CA GLU A 344 -13.64 8.63 4.62
C GLU A 344 -13.27 10.11 4.42
N GLN A 345 -13.38 10.91 5.49
CA GLN A 345 -13.16 12.36 5.52
C GLN A 345 -12.25 12.75 6.72
N PRO A 346 -10.95 12.36 6.71
CA PRO A 346 -10.02 12.58 7.82
C PRO A 346 -9.74 14.06 8.15
N GLU A 347 -10.13 15.00 7.28
CA GLU A 347 -10.08 16.45 7.52
C GLU A 347 -11.22 17.02 8.39
N LEU A 348 -12.39 16.36 8.51
CA LEU A 348 -13.47 16.86 9.39
C LEU A 348 -13.29 16.58 10.90
N PRO A 349 -12.78 15.40 11.35
CA PRO A 349 -12.65 15.02 12.74
C PRO A 349 -11.96 16.02 13.66
N VAL A 350 -10.93 16.69 13.15
CA VAL A 350 -10.10 17.61 13.93
C VAL A 350 -10.87 18.89 14.24
N ALA A 351 -11.61 19.44 13.27
CA ALA A 351 -12.49 20.59 13.48
C ALA A 351 -13.68 20.25 14.39
N GLU A 352 -14.31 19.08 14.20
CA GLU A 352 -15.47 18.67 15.01
C GLU A 352 -15.05 18.29 16.44
N GLY A 353 -13.95 17.56 16.61
CA GLY A 353 -13.42 17.17 17.91
C GLY A 353 -12.98 18.36 18.77
N ALA A 354 -12.52 19.45 18.16
CA ALA A 354 -12.17 20.69 18.85
C ALA A 354 -13.38 21.34 19.57
N LEU A 355 -14.62 21.09 19.12
CA LEU A 355 -15.83 21.56 19.79
C LEU A 355 -16.04 20.94 21.17
N ALA A 356 -15.50 19.74 21.43
CA ALA A 356 -15.57 19.09 22.75
C ALA A 356 -14.81 19.89 23.83
N GLU A 357 -13.80 20.67 23.43
CA GLU A 357 -13.02 21.52 24.31
C GLU A 357 -13.71 22.85 24.65
N LEU A 358 -14.86 23.15 24.03
CA LEU A 358 -15.75 24.25 24.36
C LEU A 358 -16.92 23.74 25.18
N VAL A 359 -16.90 24.03 26.48
CA VAL A 359 -17.94 23.64 27.45
C VAL A 359 -19.34 24.04 26.93
N PRO A 360 -20.30 23.10 26.83
CA PRO A 360 -21.69 23.45 26.58
C PRO A 360 -22.22 24.30 27.73
N VAL A 361 -22.83 25.45 27.42
CA VAL A 361 -23.58 26.22 28.43
C VAL A 361 -24.72 25.33 28.94
N ASP A 362 -24.83 25.18 30.26
CA ASP A 362 -25.43 24.00 30.89
C ASP A 362 -26.83 23.63 30.40
N ALA A 363 -27.05 22.31 30.25
CA ALA A 363 -28.39 21.74 30.24
C ALA A 363 -29.06 22.01 31.61
N PRO A 364 -30.38 22.27 31.66
CA PRO A 364 -31.02 22.80 32.87
C PRO A 364 -30.95 21.81 34.05
N THR A 365 -30.17 22.17 35.06
CA THR A 365 -30.07 21.47 36.34
C THR A 365 -31.43 21.39 37.03
N GLU A 366 -31.67 20.29 37.75
CA GLU A 366 -32.94 20.10 38.47
C GLU A 366 -33.23 21.25 39.46
N SER A 367 -34.50 21.68 39.48
CA SER A 367 -34.97 22.77 40.32
C SER A 367 -35.03 22.39 41.80
N MET A 368 -34.76 23.35 42.71
CA MET A 368 -35.35 23.56 44.06
C MET A 368 -34.53 24.66 44.80
N PRO A 369 -35.11 25.40 45.78
CA PRO A 369 -36.28 26.26 45.63
C PRO A 369 -36.02 27.71 46.10
N TYR A 370 -36.54 28.71 45.38
CA TYR A 370 -36.58 30.09 45.90
C TYR A 370 -37.69 30.27 46.96
N PRO A 371 -37.43 30.92 48.10
CA PRO A 371 -38.47 31.30 49.04
C PRO A 371 -39.32 32.46 48.48
N MET A 372 -40.64 32.32 48.51
CA MET A 372 -41.55 33.41 48.13
C MET A 372 -41.51 34.57 49.13
N SER A 373 -41.86 35.77 48.67
CA SER A 373 -42.34 36.85 49.55
C SER A 373 -43.37 37.73 48.85
N ALA A 374 -44.60 37.70 49.40
CA ALA A 374 -45.71 38.65 49.32
C ALA A 374 -46.15 39.26 47.95
N MET A 375 -47.40 38.99 47.57
CA MET A 375 -48.23 39.91 46.76
C MET A 375 -48.89 40.98 47.68
N PRO A 376 -49.61 41.99 47.13
CA PRO A 376 -51.03 41.76 46.76
C PRO A 376 -51.53 42.41 45.44
N ALA A 377 -52.45 41.70 44.77
CA ALA A 377 -53.71 42.10 44.08
C ALA A 377 -54.04 43.61 43.88
N SER A 378 -54.81 44.09 42.87
CA SER A 378 -55.60 43.54 41.73
C SER A 378 -56.31 44.74 41.00
N PRO A 379 -57.29 44.59 40.08
CA PRO A 379 -57.45 43.70 38.90
C PRO A 379 -57.90 44.47 37.61
N ALA A 380 -58.03 43.80 36.46
CA ALA A 380 -59.18 43.91 35.51
C ALA A 380 -58.95 43.02 34.26
N GLY A 381 -60.02 42.43 33.71
CA GLY A 381 -59.94 41.51 32.56
C GLY A 381 -60.39 42.10 31.21
N GLY A 382 -60.17 41.36 30.13
CA GLY A 382 -60.64 41.69 28.77
C GLY A 382 -60.21 40.67 27.72
N MET A 383 -61.17 40.12 26.97
CA MET A 383 -61.05 39.13 25.88
C MET A 383 -62.06 39.56 24.77
N PRO A 384 -62.02 39.04 23.51
CA PRO A 384 -60.91 38.51 22.70
C PRO A 384 -60.95 38.95 21.20
N VAL A 385 -60.09 38.35 20.34
CA VAL A 385 -60.10 38.15 18.86
C VAL A 385 -60.90 39.03 17.87
N SER A 386 -60.27 39.36 16.72
CA SER A 386 -60.82 39.25 15.33
C SER A 386 -59.73 39.47 14.25
N ALA A 387 -60.03 39.31 12.95
CA ALA A 387 -59.03 39.04 11.89
C ALA A 387 -59.31 39.69 10.50
N MET A 388 -58.35 39.53 9.55
CA MET A 388 -58.46 39.70 8.06
C MET A 388 -58.63 41.14 7.49
N PRO A 389 -58.52 41.41 6.16
CA PRO A 389 -57.69 40.81 5.07
C PRO A 389 -57.05 41.84 4.06
N GLY A 390 -56.25 41.37 3.07
CA GLY A 390 -56.38 41.83 1.66
C GLY A 390 -55.19 42.41 0.84
N GLN A 391 -54.89 41.78 -0.32
CA GLN A 391 -54.68 42.33 -1.71
C GLN A 391 -53.59 43.42 -2.02
N ALA A 392 -52.98 43.56 -3.22
CA ALA A 392 -53.05 42.90 -4.56
C ALA A 392 -51.69 43.00 -5.36
N GLY A 393 -51.62 42.54 -6.64
CA GLY A 393 -50.44 42.54 -7.56
C GLY A 393 -50.19 43.86 -8.35
N PRO A 394 -49.83 43.89 -9.68
CA PRO A 394 -49.81 42.81 -10.71
C PRO A 394 -48.76 42.91 -11.91
N VAL A 395 -48.93 42.08 -12.98
CA VAL A 395 -48.59 42.27 -14.45
C VAL A 395 -47.26 41.76 -15.13
N SER A 396 -47.42 40.85 -16.13
CA SER A 396 -46.64 40.53 -17.40
C SER A 396 -45.11 40.25 -17.44
N GLY A 397 -44.52 39.52 -18.42
CA GLY A 397 -45.06 38.86 -19.65
C GLY A 397 -44.05 37.94 -20.40
N ALA A 398 -44.48 37.25 -21.48
CA ALA A 398 -43.77 36.17 -22.25
C ALA A 398 -43.12 36.67 -23.59
N PRO A 399 -42.58 35.86 -24.55
CA PRO A 399 -42.34 34.39 -24.72
C PRO A 399 -40.87 34.05 -25.14
N GLY A 400 -40.44 32.85 -25.62
CA GLY A 400 -40.99 31.48 -25.62
C GLY A 400 -40.79 30.62 -26.92
N GLN A 401 -39.96 29.55 -26.87
CA GLN A 401 -39.80 28.42 -27.84
C GLN A 401 -39.22 28.74 -29.27
N PRO A 402 -38.91 27.77 -30.19
CA PRO A 402 -39.33 26.35 -30.41
C PRO A 402 -38.31 25.27 -29.93
N GLY A 403 -38.46 23.93 -30.06
CA GLY A 403 -39.44 22.98 -30.67
C GLY A 403 -38.66 21.82 -31.34
N LEU A 404 -38.95 20.50 -31.26
CA LEU A 404 -40.15 19.63 -31.37
C LEU A 404 -39.92 18.36 -30.48
N ALA A 405 -40.87 17.65 -29.85
CA ALA A 405 -42.16 17.05 -30.25
C ALA A 405 -42.04 15.77 -31.13
N SER A 406 -42.80 14.66 -30.96
CA SER A 406 -43.69 14.17 -29.87
C SER A 406 -44.12 12.71 -30.14
N GLY A 407 -44.49 11.90 -29.13
CA GLY A 407 -45.09 10.57 -29.34
C GLY A 407 -45.63 9.87 -28.08
N ALA A 408 -46.93 9.59 -28.03
CA ALA A 408 -47.70 8.94 -26.95
C ALA A 408 -49.03 8.39 -27.56
N PRO A 409 -50.00 7.75 -26.84
CA PRO A 409 -50.09 7.46 -25.39
C PRO A 409 -50.58 6.01 -25.03
N GLY A 410 -50.76 5.72 -23.73
CA GLY A 410 -51.48 4.52 -23.25
C GLY A 410 -51.72 4.45 -21.73
N GLN A 411 -52.98 4.39 -21.28
CA GLN A 411 -53.46 4.31 -19.88
C GLN A 411 -55.00 4.04 -19.90
N PRO A 412 -55.76 3.80 -18.79
CA PRO A 412 -55.39 3.69 -17.37
C PRO A 412 -56.11 2.55 -16.54
N SER A 413 -55.93 2.59 -15.21
CA SER A 413 -56.90 2.22 -14.13
C SER A 413 -57.12 0.77 -13.66
N GLY A 414 -57.26 0.60 -12.32
CA GLY A 414 -57.97 -0.53 -11.68
C GLY A 414 -57.53 -0.93 -10.26
N ALA A 415 -58.42 -0.89 -9.26
CA ALA A 415 -58.26 -1.45 -7.90
C ALA A 415 -59.67 -1.68 -7.25
N PRO A 416 -59.82 -2.19 -6.01
CA PRO A 416 -59.93 -3.63 -5.67
C PRO A 416 -61.24 -4.02 -4.91
N MET A 417 -61.54 -5.33 -4.70
CA MET A 417 -62.32 -5.88 -3.54
C MET A 417 -62.43 -7.43 -3.50
N SER A 418 -62.95 -8.00 -2.39
CA SER A 418 -63.00 -9.46 -2.03
C SER A 418 -64.42 -10.09 -2.14
N PRO A 419 -64.64 -11.42 -1.89
CA PRO A 419 -64.88 -11.97 -0.52
C PRO A 419 -64.50 -13.47 -0.26
N GLY A 420 -64.71 -13.98 0.99
CA GLY A 420 -64.54 -15.40 1.46
C GLY A 420 -65.81 -16.29 1.37
N PRO A 421 -65.98 -17.47 2.06
CA PRO A 421 -66.14 -17.58 3.55
C PRO A 421 -65.86 -18.97 4.28
N VAL A 422 -66.29 -19.13 5.58
CA VAL A 422 -66.80 -20.36 6.32
C VAL A 422 -65.98 -21.05 7.50
N LEU A 423 -66.50 -20.94 8.76
CA LEU A 423 -66.51 -21.81 10.02
C LEU A 423 -65.23 -22.56 10.58
N GLY A 424 -65.05 -22.91 11.88
CA GLY A 424 -65.68 -22.55 13.20
C GLY A 424 -65.70 -23.67 14.33
N GLY A 425 -65.38 -23.40 15.63
CA GLY A 425 -65.77 -24.25 16.81
C GLY A 425 -64.79 -24.50 18.03
N PRO A 426 -65.24 -24.55 19.33
CA PRO A 426 -64.50 -24.89 20.60
C PRO A 426 -64.94 -26.28 21.24
N PRO A 427 -64.76 -26.72 22.55
CA PRO A 427 -64.18 -26.18 23.84
C PRO A 427 -63.31 -27.17 24.73
N PRO A 428 -62.95 -26.91 26.04
CA PRO A 428 -61.95 -27.71 26.84
C PRO A 428 -62.34 -28.31 28.25
N GLY A 429 -61.45 -29.14 28.86
CA GLY A 429 -61.42 -29.65 30.29
C GLY A 429 -60.60 -30.96 30.48
N PRO A 430 -60.41 -31.63 31.67
CA PRO A 430 -60.55 -31.24 33.11
C PRO A 430 -59.52 -31.83 34.19
N TYR A 431 -59.38 -31.16 35.36
CA TYR A 431 -59.23 -31.64 36.79
C TYR A 431 -58.13 -32.58 37.43
N LEU A 432 -57.39 -32.03 38.44
CA LEU A 432 -57.04 -32.52 39.84
C LEU A 432 -56.25 -33.83 40.14
N PRO A 433 -55.82 -34.18 41.41
CA PRO A 433 -55.63 -33.43 42.71
C PRO A 433 -54.32 -33.72 43.54
N GLY A 434 -54.06 -33.00 44.66
CA GLY A 434 -53.18 -33.48 45.80
C GLY A 434 -52.51 -32.44 46.74
N GLY A 435 -52.42 -32.70 48.06
CA GLY A 435 -51.71 -31.93 49.13
C GLY A 435 -51.33 -32.87 50.32
N PRO A 436 -51.01 -32.46 51.58
CA PRO A 436 -50.90 -31.12 52.24
C PRO A 436 -49.60 -30.94 53.13
N PRO A 437 -49.45 -29.91 54.03
CA PRO A 437 -48.22 -29.65 54.86
C PRO A 437 -48.39 -30.03 56.37
N PRO A 438 -47.45 -29.70 57.31
CA PRO A 438 -47.51 -28.41 58.06
C PRO A 438 -46.17 -27.89 58.69
N GLY A 439 -46.19 -26.71 59.35
CA GLY A 439 -45.17 -26.35 60.38
C GLY A 439 -44.85 -24.85 60.61
N GLY A 440 -45.20 -24.31 61.79
CA GLY A 440 -44.68 -23.05 62.38
C GLY A 440 -44.39 -23.26 63.89
N PRO A 441 -44.41 -22.26 64.81
CA PRO A 441 -44.59 -20.81 64.62
C PRO A 441 -43.75 -19.86 65.54
N GLY A 442 -43.79 -18.54 65.27
CA GLY A 442 -43.98 -17.48 66.29
C GLY A 442 -42.80 -16.92 67.12
N GLY A 443 -42.97 -15.68 67.64
CA GLY A 443 -42.20 -15.14 68.78
C GLY A 443 -41.69 -13.68 68.68
N TYR A 444 -42.45 -12.70 69.22
CA TYR A 444 -41.94 -11.42 69.72
C TYR A 444 -42.17 -11.35 71.24
N PRO A 445 -41.33 -10.63 72.02
CA PRO A 445 -41.88 -9.49 72.80
C PRO A 445 -40.91 -8.28 72.90
N GLN A 446 -41.23 -7.30 73.76
CA GLN A 446 -40.64 -5.94 73.80
C GLN A 446 -39.86 -5.61 75.10
N ALA A 447 -39.05 -4.54 75.00
CA ALA A 447 -38.90 -3.41 75.96
C ALA A 447 -37.93 -3.43 77.18
N GLN A 448 -37.01 -2.45 77.14
CA GLN A 448 -36.74 -1.38 78.14
C GLN A 448 -35.67 -1.48 79.28
N TYR A 449 -35.02 -0.30 79.47
CA TYR A 449 -34.21 0.24 80.60
C TYR A 449 -32.83 -0.35 80.98
N GLY A 450 -31.82 0.54 81.19
CA GLY A 450 -30.66 0.22 82.06
C GLY A 450 -29.27 0.88 81.84
N ASN A 451 -29.14 2.21 81.98
CA ASN A 451 -27.88 2.93 82.35
C ASN A 451 -26.60 2.91 81.44
N GLN A 452 -25.69 3.85 81.78
CA GLN A 452 -24.41 4.23 81.16
C GLN A 452 -23.18 3.64 81.90
N PRO A 453 -21.91 3.93 81.52
CA PRO A 453 -21.30 4.13 80.18
C PRO A 453 -20.02 3.26 79.96
N HIS A 454 -19.44 3.25 78.75
CA HIS A 454 -17.99 3.36 78.49
C HIS A 454 -17.69 3.35 76.97
N SER A 455 -16.56 3.95 76.57
CA SER A 455 -15.95 3.94 75.21
C SER A 455 -14.55 3.29 75.33
N PRO A 456 -13.85 2.83 74.25
CA PRO A 456 -13.96 3.25 72.85
C PRO A 456 -13.82 2.12 71.78
N ILE A 457 -13.49 2.53 70.53
CA ILE A 457 -13.08 1.73 69.34
C ILE A 457 -14.23 1.13 68.49
N PRO A 458 -14.35 1.49 67.19
CA PRO A 458 -15.22 0.81 66.22
C PRO A 458 -14.50 -0.35 65.51
N VAL A 459 -15.24 -1.43 65.21
CA VAL A 459 -14.82 -2.56 64.36
C VAL A 459 -15.95 -2.86 63.35
N PRO A 460 -15.67 -3.06 62.04
CA PRO A 460 -16.69 -3.32 61.03
C PRO A 460 -17.18 -4.79 61.03
N PRO A 461 -18.46 -5.05 60.66
CA PRO A 461 -19.03 -6.40 60.60
C PRO A 461 -18.67 -7.17 59.30
N PRO A 462 -18.74 -8.52 59.31
CA PRO A 462 -18.39 -9.37 58.16
C PRO A 462 -19.48 -9.43 57.07
N GLY A 463 -19.06 -9.64 55.82
CA GLY A 463 -19.95 -9.71 54.65
C GLY A 463 -20.39 -11.12 54.24
N GLN A 464 -21.45 -11.21 53.43
CA GLN A 464 -21.91 -12.44 52.78
C GLN A 464 -21.46 -12.51 51.29
N PRO A 465 -21.23 -13.70 50.71
CA PRO A 465 -20.70 -13.86 49.36
C PRO A 465 -21.76 -13.67 48.25
N THR A 466 -21.42 -12.95 47.18
CA THR A 466 -22.36 -12.42 46.18
C THR A 466 -22.17 -12.97 44.76
N TRP A 467 -22.22 -14.29 44.58
CA TRP A 467 -22.00 -14.92 43.27
C TRP A 467 -23.23 -15.08 42.36
N TYR A 468 -24.45 -14.74 42.81
CA TYR A 468 -25.71 -15.00 42.07
C TYR A 468 -26.47 -13.77 41.53
N ARG A 469 -25.78 -12.68 41.14
CA ARG A 469 -26.40 -11.51 40.47
C ARG A 469 -25.48 -10.78 39.48
N ARG A 470 -25.40 -11.22 38.21
CA ARG A 470 -24.97 -10.39 37.03
C ARG A 470 -25.12 -11.08 35.64
N PRO A 471 -26.34 -11.45 35.19
CA PRO A 471 -26.52 -11.93 33.80
C PRO A 471 -26.16 -10.87 32.74
N LYS A 472 -26.23 -9.57 33.09
CA LYS A 472 -25.97 -8.43 32.19
C LYS A 472 -24.50 -8.23 31.78
N ILE A 473 -23.54 -8.99 32.31
CA ILE A 473 -22.12 -8.89 31.94
C ILE A 473 -21.66 -10.10 31.12
N ILE A 474 -22.19 -11.28 31.43
CA ILE A 474 -21.82 -12.54 30.75
C ILE A 474 -22.20 -12.50 29.26
N VAL A 475 -23.39 -11.97 28.94
CA VAL A 475 -23.88 -11.89 27.54
C VAL A 475 -23.00 -10.98 26.65
N PRO A 476 -22.72 -9.70 26.99
CA PRO A 476 -21.85 -8.87 26.15
C PRO A 476 -20.40 -9.36 26.11
N ALA A 477 -19.89 -9.96 27.19
CA ALA A 477 -18.55 -10.58 27.18
C ALA A 477 -18.49 -11.79 26.23
N ALA A 478 -19.50 -12.66 26.26
CA ALA A 478 -19.61 -13.78 25.32
C ALA A 478 -19.77 -13.29 23.86
N ALA A 479 -20.56 -12.23 23.63
CA ALA A 479 -20.70 -11.64 22.30
C ALA A 479 -19.38 -11.01 21.79
N ALA A 480 -18.60 -10.37 22.66
CA ALA A 480 -17.27 -9.85 22.31
C ALA A 480 -16.26 -10.97 22.02
N VAL A 481 -16.28 -12.07 22.79
CA VAL A 481 -15.47 -13.26 22.52
C VAL A 481 -15.86 -13.92 21.20
N VAL A 482 -17.17 -14.07 20.92
CA VAL A 482 -17.65 -14.57 19.62
C VAL A 482 -17.23 -13.64 18.48
N LEU A 483 -17.31 -12.32 18.65
CA LEU A 483 -16.88 -11.36 17.63
C LEU A 483 -15.35 -11.42 17.40
N LEU A 484 -14.55 -11.60 18.45
CA LEU A 484 -13.10 -11.79 18.33
C LEU A 484 -12.74 -13.15 17.71
N LEU A 485 -13.50 -14.21 17.97
CA LEU A 485 -13.37 -15.50 17.29
C LEU A 485 -13.82 -15.43 15.83
N VAL A 486 -14.79 -14.58 15.48
CA VAL A 486 -15.23 -14.34 14.10
C VAL A 486 -14.26 -13.43 13.36
N ILE A 487 -13.67 -12.42 13.99
CA ILE A 487 -12.64 -11.55 13.36
C ILE A 487 -11.31 -12.30 13.25
N GLY A 488 -10.86 -12.97 14.32
CA GLY A 488 -9.68 -13.83 14.28
C GLY A 488 -9.86 -14.98 13.30
N GLY A 489 -11.03 -15.64 13.31
CA GLY A 489 -11.40 -16.64 12.31
C GLY A 489 -11.42 -16.06 10.89
N TYR A 490 -11.99 -14.87 10.66
CA TYR A 490 -11.98 -14.23 9.34
C TYR A 490 -10.56 -13.85 8.88
N LEU A 491 -9.67 -13.44 9.78
CA LEU A 491 -8.27 -13.14 9.45
C LEU A 491 -7.45 -14.40 9.19
N LEU A 492 -7.71 -15.50 9.91
CA LEU A 492 -7.10 -16.82 9.70
C LEU A 492 -7.68 -17.57 8.50
N LEU A 493 -8.90 -17.23 8.06
CA LEU A 493 -9.57 -17.79 6.87
C LEU A 493 -9.51 -16.86 5.66
N ARG A 494 -8.90 -15.67 5.79
CA ARG A 494 -8.63 -14.79 4.66
C ARG A 494 -7.32 -15.26 4.03
N ASN A 495 -7.45 -16.02 2.94
CA ASN A 495 -6.36 -16.25 2.02
C ASN A 495 -5.70 -14.90 1.64
N PRO A 496 -4.39 -14.70 1.89
CA PRO A 496 -3.70 -13.48 1.49
C PRO A 496 -3.48 -13.43 -0.02
N TYR A 497 -3.24 -14.58 -0.64
CA TYR A 497 -2.95 -14.78 -2.06
C TYR A 497 -4.23 -14.60 -2.89
N GLN A 498 -4.27 -13.62 -3.79
CA GLN A 498 -5.48 -13.29 -4.56
C GLN A 498 -5.48 -13.94 -5.95
N GLU A 499 -5.99 -15.18 -5.99
CA GLU A 499 -6.13 -15.96 -7.23
C GLU A 499 -6.84 -15.19 -8.34
N ARG A 500 -6.28 -15.21 -9.55
CA ARG A 500 -6.89 -14.53 -10.70
C ARG A 500 -8.03 -15.34 -11.29
N GLY A 501 -9.17 -14.67 -11.47
CA GLY A 501 -10.24 -15.16 -12.34
C GLY A 501 -9.79 -15.06 -13.80
N PHE A 502 -9.29 -16.15 -14.37
CA PHE A 502 -9.04 -16.23 -15.81
C PHE A 502 -10.36 -16.39 -16.59
N GLU A 503 -10.54 -15.62 -17.68
CA GLU A 503 -11.30 -16.08 -18.85
C GLU A 503 -10.38 -16.55 -20.00
N LYS A 504 -10.97 -16.90 -21.15
CA LYS A 504 -10.25 -17.26 -22.37
C LYS A 504 -9.32 -16.14 -22.87
N LEU A 505 -8.21 -16.55 -23.47
CA LEU A 505 -7.22 -15.66 -24.08
C LEU A 505 -7.86 -14.79 -25.18
N ASP A 506 -7.58 -13.49 -25.14
CA ASP A 506 -7.95 -12.55 -26.21
C ASP A 506 -6.70 -12.26 -27.06
N SER A 507 -6.76 -12.57 -28.36
CA SER A 507 -5.64 -12.38 -29.29
C SER A 507 -5.40 -10.88 -29.54
N ILE A 508 -4.21 -10.39 -29.21
CA ILE A 508 -3.80 -9.00 -29.40
C ILE A 508 -3.29 -8.80 -30.84
N GLY A 509 -2.54 -9.77 -31.35
CA GLY A 509 -2.01 -9.81 -32.71
C GLY A 509 -0.73 -10.63 -32.80
N SER A 510 -0.04 -10.54 -33.93
CA SER A 510 1.27 -11.16 -34.13
C SER A 510 2.18 -10.32 -35.03
N MET A 511 3.49 -10.52 -34.88
CA MET A 511 4.55 -9.79 -35.58
C MET A 511 5.54 -10.79 -36.18
N LYS A 512 5.76 -10.73 -37.50
CA LYS A 512 6.72 -11.62 -38.16
C LYS A 512 8.16 -11.26 -37.85
N TYR A 513 8.99 -12.29 -37.67
CA TYR A 513 10.45 -12.18 -37.72
C TYR A 513 11.00 -12.46 -39.13
N ALA A 514 12.30 -12.28 -39.36
CA ALA A 514 12.91 -12.27 -40.69
C ALA A 514 12.85 -13.62 -41.43
N HIS A 515 13.36 -14.70 -40.82
CA HIS A 515 13.35 -16.06 -41.36
C HIS A 515 12.73 -17.03 -40.35
N ALA A 516 12.00 -18.06 -40.81
CA ALA A 516 11.25 -18.95 -39.92
C ALA A 516 12.13 -19.78 -38.97
N ASP A 517 13.41 -19.94 -39.30
CA ASP A 517 14.41 -20.72 -38.57
C ASP A 517 15.36 -19.86 -37.71
N ASP A 518 15.14 -18.54 -37.61
CA ASP A 518 15.96 -17.64 -36.79
C ASP A 518 15.83 -17.98 -35.29
N LYS A 519 16.94 -17.99 -34.53
CA LYS A 519 16.90 -18.12 -33.07
C LYS A 519 16.13 -16.93 -32.47
N THR A 520 15.15 -17.20 -31.59
CA THR A 520 14.26 -16.16 -31.04
C THR A 520 14.12 -16.23 -29.52
N TRP A 521 13.94 -15.06 -28.91
CA TRP A 521 13.58 -14.87 -27.51
C TRP A 521 12.43 -13.88 -27.44
N VAL A 522 11.56 -14.11 -26.47
CA VAL A 522 10.60 -13.13 -25.96
C VAL A 522 10.83 -12.98 -24.45
N GLN A 523 10.33 -11.91 -23.84
CA GLN A 523 10.05 -11.81 -22.41
C GLN A 523 9.02 -10.71 -22.19
N VAL A 524 8.03 -10.95 -21.32
CA VAL A 524 6.97 -9.98 -21.03
C VAL A 524 7.21 -9.33 -19.68
N VAL A 525 7.26 -7.99 -19.64
CA VAL A 525 7.46 -7.21 -18.42
C VAL A 525 6.41 -6.12 -18.38
N GLY A 526 5.56 -6.14 -17.34
CA GLY A 526 4.37 -5.30 -17.24
C GLY A 526 3.44 -5.52 -18.44
N ASP A 527 3.22 -4.44 -19.20
CA ASP A 527 2.36 -4.41 -20.39
C ASP A 527 3.12 -4.52 -21.73
N THR A 528 4.43 -4.78 -21.70
CA THR A 528 5.30 -4.72 -22.87
C THR A 528 6.03 -6.05 -23.06
N ALA A 529 5.89 -6.64 -24.25
CA ALA A 529 6.75 -7.75 -24.68
C ALA A 529 8.04 -7.19 -25.29
N TYR A 530 9.17 -7.72 -24.85
CA TYR A 530 10.45 -7.48 -25.48
C TYR A 530 10.81 -8.73 -26.29
N THR A 531 11.24 -8.57 -27.53
CA THR A 531 11.59 -9.69 -28.40
C THR A 531 12.96 -9.51 -29.04
N MET A 532 13.63 -10.61 -29.33
CA MET A 532 14.88 -10.67 -30.09
C MET A 532 14.78 -11.80 -31.12
N GLU A 533 15.16 -11.49 -32.37
CA GLU A 533 15.47 -12.45 -33.44
C GLU A 533 16.98 -12.34 -33.73
N ILE A 534 17.67 -13.42 -34.10
CA ILE A 534 18.98 -13.32 -34.78
C ILE A 534 18.74 -13.36 -36.29
N ASP A 535 18.86 -12.21 -36.96
CA ASP A 535 18.83 -12.08 -38.41
C ASP A 535 20.05 -12.81 -38.99
N SER A 536 19.81 -14.00 -39.54
CA SER A 536 20.81 -14.90 -40.15
C SER A 536 21.19 -14.49 -41.58
N GLY A 537 20.30 -13.77 -42.26
CA GLY A 537 20.46 -13.25 -43.62
C GLY A 537 20.45 -14.32 -44.73
N ASP A 538 20.67 -13.89 -45.98
CA ASP A 538 20.62 -14.74 -47.18
C ASP A 538 21.71 -15.86 -47.25
N SER A 539 22.53 -16.05 -46.20
CA SER A 539 23.55 -17.11 -46.16
C SER A 539 23.93 -17.57 -44.75
N TYR A 540 24.09 -18.88 -44.55
CA TYR A 540 24.66 -19.53 -43.36
C TYR A 540 26.18 -19.26 -43.17
N SER A 541 26.63 -18.05 -43.48
CA SER A 541 28.00 -17.57 -43.34
C SER A 541 28.06 -16.06 -43.04
N SER A 542 26.94 -15.49 -42.58
CA SER A 542 26.80 -14.10 -42.17
C SER A 542 27.08 -13.96 -40.67
N SER A 543 27.69 -12.85 -40.26
CA SER A 543 27.70 -12.44 -38.85
C SER A 543 26.28 -12.17 -38.36
N GLY A 544 25.80 -12.93 -37.37
CA GLY A 544 24.43 -12.82 -36.87
C GLY A 544 24.11 -11.42 -36.33
N THR A 545 22.94 -10.87 -36.67
CA THR A 545 22.49 -9.56 -36.16
C THR A 545 21.28 -9.73 -35.27
N ALA A 546 21.44 -9.52 -33.96
CA ALA A 546 20.31 -9.50 -33.04
C ALA A 546 19.43 -8.27 -33.28
N ILE A 547 18.12 -8.46 -33.43
CA ILE A 547 17.15 -7.38 -33.63
C ILE A 547 16.14 -7.37 -32.49
N VAL A 548 16.42 -6.48 -31.54
CA VAL A 548 15.68 -6.32 -30.30
C VAL A 548 14.53 -5.34 -30.52
N ARG A 549 13.34 -5.63 -29.98
CA ARG A 549 12.14 -4.77 -30.03
C ARG A 549 11.50 -4.67 -28.66
N ALA A 550 10.92 -3.51 -28.35
CA ALA A 550 9.94 -3.36 -27.27
C ALA A 550 8.55 -3.16 -27.90
N ILE A 551 7.57 -3.96 -27.50
CA ILE A 551 6.26 -4.09 -28.14
C ILE A 551 5.16 -3.93 -27.08
N PRO A 552 4.55 -2.74 -26.95
CA PRO A 552 3.45 -2.52 -26.02
C PRO A 552 2.21 -3.36 -26.40
N LEU A 553 1.66 -4.07 -25.43
CA LEU A 553 0.56 -5.01 -25.59
C LEU A 553 -0.82 -4.41 -25.25
N GLY A 554 -0.85 -3.12 -24.86
CA GLY A 554 -2.09 -2.38 -24.59
C GLY A 554 -3.02 -2.26 -25.82
N ASP A 555 -2.45 -2.12 -27.02
CA ASP A 555 -3.17 -1.84 -28.27
C ASP A 555 -3.48 -3.07 -29.12
N LYS A 556 -4.60 -3.03 -29.87
CA LYS A 556 -5.08 -4.14 -30.74
C LYS A 556 -4.33 -4.29 -32.08
N SER A 557 -3.05 -3.92 -32.12
CA SER A 557 -2.14 -4.08 -33.25
C SER A 557 -0.71 -3.85 -32.74
N PRO A 558 -0.04 -4.89 -32.22
CA PRO A 558 1.25 -4.73 -31.56
C PRO A 558 2.32 -4.23 -32.55
N THR A 559 2.85 -3.04 -32.28
CA THR A 559 3.93 -2.42 -33.06
C THR A 559 5.07 -2.03 -32.13
N ALA A 560 6.30 -2.04 -32.63
CA ALA A 560 7.45 -1.82 -31.78
C ALA A 560 7.59 -0.33 -31.38
N LYS A 561 7.58 -0.03 -30.08
CA LYS A 561 7.90 1.27 -29.46
C LYS A 561 9.27 1.77 -29.92
N TRP A 562 10.23 0.85 -30.00
CA TRP A 562 11.54 1.03 -30.61
C TRP A 562 12.06 -0.30 -31.16
N THR A 563 13.07 -0.24 -32.03
CA THR A 563 13.77 -1.42 -32.57
C THR A 563 15.27 -1.15 -32.62
N LYS A 564 16.08 -2.07 -32.10
CA LYS A 564 17.53 -1.95 -31.99
C LYS A 564 18.20 -3.13 -32.69
N ARG A 565 19.02 -2.86 -33.70
CA ARG A 565 19.95 -3.87 -34.26
C ARG A 565 21.25 -3.86 -33.48
N ILE A 566 21.78 -5.05 -33.19
CA ILE A 566 23.05 -5.31 -32.53
C ILE A 566 23.85 -6.25 -33.43
N ASP A 567 24.92 -5.71 -34.02
CA ASP A 567 25.91 -6.45 -34.79
C ASP A 567 26.79 -7.28 -33.85
N SER A 568 26.97 -8.57 -34.14
CA SER A 568 27.83 -9.47 -33.36
C SER A 568 29.33 -9.15 -33.46
N GLY A 569 29.73 -8.25 -34.36
CA GLY A 569 31.12 -7.93 -34.64
C GLY A 569 31.90 -9.07 -35.32
N GLY A 570 31.22 -10.15 -35.74
CA GLY A 570 31.81 -11.31 -36.39
C GLY A 570 31.53 -12.66 -35.74
N ALA A 571 30.82 -12.72 -34.61
CA ALA A 571 30.31 -14.00 -34.08
C ALA A 571 29.20 -14.57 -34.98
N ASP A 572 29.09 -15.89 -35.04
CA ASP A 572 28.19 -16.60 -35.95
C ASP A 572 26.71 -16.47 -35.53
N TRP A 573 25.78 -16.79 -36.42
CA TRP A 573 24.36 -16.86 -36.08
C TRP A 573 24.06 -18.03 -35.12
N ASP A 574 24.87 -19.10 -35.17
CA ASP A 574 24.71 -20.29 -34.32
C ASP A 574 25.36 -20.15 -32.92
N THR A 575 26.04 -19.02 -32.64
CA THR A 575 26.55 -18.70 -31.31
C THR A 575 25.49 -18.84 -30.20
N ASP A 576 25.90 -19.15 -28.97
CA ASP A 576 25.05 -19.07 -27.78
C ASP A 576 24.73 -17.62 -27.43
N TRP A 577 23.58 -17.14 -27.91
CA TRP A 577 22.97 -15.87 -27.54
C TRP A 577 22.01 -16.03 -26.35
N GLY A 578 21.87 -14.98 -25.54
CA GLY A 578 20.85 -14.91 -24.50
C GLY A 578 20.34 -13.49 -24.28
N MET A 579 19.03 -13.36 -24.03
CA MET A 579 18.38 -12.10 -23.64
C MET A 579 17.73 -12.26 -22.26
N GLN A 580 17.90 -11.27 -21.39
CA GLN A 580 17.18 -11.16 -20.11
C GLN A 580 16.75 -9.71 -19.88
N VAL A 581 15.45 -9.49 -19.69
CA VAL A 581 14.84 -8.21 -19.31
C VAL A 581 14.71 -8.15 -17.79
N TYR A 582 15.06 -7.01 -17.21
CA TYR A 582 14.85 -6.70 -15.80
C TYR A 582 13.85 -5.55 -15.66
N ASP A 583 12.81 -5.74 -14.84
CA ASP A 583 11.72 -4.77 -14.66
C ASP A 583 12.22 -3.47 -14.02
N GLY A 584 11.76 -2.34 -14.56
CA GLY A 584 12.25 -1.01 -14.23
C GLY A 584 13.73 -0.75 -14.55
N GLY A 585 14.44 -1.70 -15.16
CA GLY A 585 15.90 -1.69 -15.28
C GLY A 585 16.43 -1.57 -16.71
N GLY A 586 16.27 -2.63 -17.50
CA GLY A 586 16.88 -2.72 -18.83
C GLY A 586 16.93 -4.15 -19.37
N ILE A 587 17.34 -4.31 -20.63
CA ILE A 587 17.56 -5.62 -21.26
C ILE A 587 19.05 -5.90 -21.31
N ALA A 588 19.50 -6.99 -20.67
CA ALA A 588 20.80 -7.59 -20.93
C ALA A 588 20.74 -8.50 -22.15
N ILE A 589 21.76 -8.42 -23.00
CA ILE A 589 22.00 -9.37 -24.09
C ILE A 589 23.47 -9.80 -24.06
N ARG A 590 23.70 -11.10 -24.07
CA ARG A 590 25.02 -11.75 -24.14
C ARG A 590 25.11 -12.58 -25.42
N TYR A 591 26.32 -12.71 -25.95
CA TYR A 591 26.69 -13.81 -26.83
C TYR A 591 28.10 -14.33 -26.50
N ASP A 592 28.32 -15.62 -26.71
CA ASP A 592 29.60 -16.31 -26.43
C ASP A 592 30.35 -16.65 -27.72
N SER A 593 31.31 -15.81 -28.12
CA SER A 593 32.01 -15.96 -29.39
C SER A 593 33.08 -17.06 -29.35
N ASP A 594 32.96 -18.05 -30.24
CA ASP A 594 33.90 -19.17 -30.39
C ASP A 594 35.38 -18.72 -30.49
N GLY A 595 36.16 -19.03 -29.45
CA GLY A 595 37.63 -18.88 -29.43
C GLY A 595 38.15 -17.70 -28.60
N ASP A 596 39.27 -17.11 -29.02
CA ASP A 596 39.99 -16.06 -28.27
C ASP A 596 39.28 -14.68 -28.26
N THR A 597 38.05 -14.58 -28.79
CA THR A 597 37.29 -13.31 -28.84
C THR A 597 36.49 -13.15 -27.55
N PRO A 598 36.65 -12.03 -26.81
CA PRO A 598 35.86 -11.78 -25.60
C PRO A 598 34.38 -11.57 -25.95
N GLY A 599 33.50 -12.38 -25.36
CA GLY A 599 32.05 -12.21 -25.46
C GLY A 599 31.58 -10.83 -24.98
N ARG A 600 30.46 -10.33 -25.50
CA ARG A 600 30.00 -8.97 -25.22
C ARG A 600 28.67 -8.95 -24.51
N TYR A 601 28.59 -8.16 -23.44
CA TYR A 601 27.37 -7.86 -22.71
C TYR A 601 26.84 -6.49 -23.14
N TYR A 602 25.67 -6.46 -23.76
CA TYR A 602 24.92 -5.23 -24.08
C TYR A 602 23.85 -4.99 -23.03
N LEU A 603 23.63 -3.74 -22.66
CA LEU A 603 22.49 -3.31 -21.86
C LEU A 603 21.71 -2.23 -22.59
N LEU A 604 20.41 -2.48 -22.80
CA LEU A 604 19.46 -1.59 -23.45
C LEU A 604 18.52 -1.00 -22.39
N ASN A 605 18.24 0.30 -22.50
CA ASN A 605 17.17 0.92 -21.73
C ASN A 605 15.79 0.49 -22.29
N LEU A 606 14.84 0.18 -21.40
CA LEU A 606 13.48 -0.27 -21.75
C LEU A 606 12.67 0.78 -22.53
N ASP A 607 12.95 2.08 -22.34
CA ASP A 607 12.13 3.16 -22.89
C ASP A 607 12.48 3.55 -24.33
N ASP A 608 13.75 3.60 -24.69
CA ASP A 608 14.22 4.12 -25.99
C ASP A 608 15.15 3.18 -26.77
N GLY A 609 15.55 2.05 -26.18
CA GLY A 609 16.52 1.14 -26.77
C GLY A 609 17.93 1.75 -26.90
N HIS A 610 18.22 2.87 -26.23
CA HIS A 610 19.58 3.37 -26.05
C HIS A 610 20.39 2.29 -25.32
N ASN A 611 21.61 2.03 -25.79
CA ASN A 611 22.42 0.95 -25.25
C ASN A 611 23.84 1.38 -24.93
N TRP A 612 24.44 0.64 -24.01
CA TRP A 612 25.88 0.59 -23.79
C TRP A 612 26.31 -0.88 -23.77
N HIS A 613 27.63 -1.13 -23.83
CA HIS A 613 28.17 -2.48 -23.76
C HIS A 613 29.43 -2.54 -22.89
N SER A 614 29.75 -3.75 -22.43
CA SER A 614 31.03 -4.10 -21.81
C SER A 614 31.58 -5.35 -22.49
N ASP A 615 32.84 -5.31 -22.90
CA ASP A 615 33.54 -6.49 -23.42
C ASP A 615 33.98 -7.36 -22.23
N ALA A 616 33.58 -8.62 -22.20
CA ALA A 616 33.68 -9.54 -21.08
C ALA A 616 34.53 -10.76 -21.44
N ALA A 617 35.16 -11.40 -20.45
CA ALA A 617 35.67 -12.75 -20.66
C ALA A 617 34.49 -13.74 -20.71
N ASN A 618 34.61 -14.82 -21.45
CA ASN A 618 33.49 -15.75 -21.64
C ASN A 618 33.17 -16.50 -20.32
N ASP A 619 34.09 -16.54 -19.37
CA ASP A 619 33.89 -17.01 -18.00
C ASP A 619 33.47 -15.92 -16.99
N ASP A 620 33.32 -14.64 -17.40
CA ASP A 620 32.73 -13.61 -16.54
C ASP A 620 31.23 -13.93 -16.29
N ALA A 621 30.86 -13.97 -15.01
CA ALA A 621 29.47 -13.96 -14.56
C ALA A 621 28.94 -12.52 -14.47
N PHE A 622 27.63 -12.36 -14.66
CA PHE A 622 26.94 -11.08 -14.52
C PHE A 622 25.75 -11.24 -13.57
N GLY A 623 25.54 -10.25 -12.70
CA GLY A 623 24.34 -10.16 -11.87
C GLY A 623 23.77 -8.74 -11.89
N VAL A 624 22.46 -8.59 -11.73
CA VAL A 624 21.78 -7.28 -11.83
C VAL A 624 20.96 -6.99 -10.59
N SER A 625 21.02 -5.74 -10.12
CA SER A 625 20.10 -5.17 -9.15
C SER A 625 19.53 -3.86 -9.68
N VAL A 626 18.23 -3.84 -9.93
CA VAL A 626 17.54 -2.65 -10.44
C VAL A 626 17.31 -1.64 -9.32
N ALA A 627 16.96 -2.09 -8.12
CA ALA A 627 16.76 -1.23 -6.95
C ALA A 627 18.03 -0.46 -6.54
N ALA A 628 19.22 -1.04 -6.75
CA ALA A 628 20.49 -0.34 -6.59
C ALA A 628 20.93 0.42 -7.87
N GLY A 629 20.37 0.08 -9.04
CA GLY A 629 20.67 0.71 -10.33
C GLY A 629 22.02 0.28 -10.92
N VAL A 630 22.45 -0.96 -10.66
CA VAL A 630 23.78 -1.47 -11.04
C VAL A 630 23.74 -2.85 -11.68
N VAL A 631 24.72 -3.09 -12.56
CA VAL A 631 25.10 -4.41 -13.07
C VAL A 631 26.48 -4.76 -12.55
N LEU A 632 26.59 -5.92 -11.93
CA LEU A 632 27.81 -6.47 -11.37
C LEU A 632 28.45 -7.40 -12.40
N ARG A 633 29.56 -6.97 -13.00
CA ARG A 633 30.45 -7.86 -13.76
C ARG A 633 31.38 -8.56 -12.77
N GLN A 634 31.43 -9.88 -12.80
CA GLN A 634 32.13 -10.71 -11.83
C GLN A 634 33.04 -11.73 -12.54
N PRO A 635 34.36 -11.56 -12.55
CA PRO A 635 35.28 -12.57 -13.07
C PRO A 635 35.14 -13.91 -12.35
N SER A 636 35.31 -15.01 -13.08
CA SER A 636 35.20 -16.38 -12.53
C SER A 636 36.08 -16.62 -11.30
N ASP A 637 37.24 -15.98 -11.23
CA ASP A 637 38.20 -16.08 -10.13
C ASP A 637 37.89 -15.17 -8.93
N GLY A 638 36.84 -14.35 -9.01
CA GLY A 638 36.47 -13.36 -7.99
C GLY A 638 37.46 -12.21 -7.80
N SER A 639 38.44 -12.03 -8.69
CA SER A 639 39.52 -11.04 -8.52
C SER A 639 39.04 -9.60 -8.41
N ARG A 640 38.01 -9.22 -9.20
CA ARG A 640 37.50 -7.85 -9.29
C ARG A 640 36.04 -7.77 -9.77
N THR A 641 35.09 -8.03 -8.88
CA THR A 641 33.69 -7.66 -9.12
C THR A 641 33.56 -6.15 -9.29
N THR A 642 32.93 -5.72 -10.39
CA THR A 642 32.88 -4.32 -10.82
C THR A 642 31.43 -3.91 -11.07
N ALA A 643 30.95 -2.90 -10.35
CA ALA A 643 29.59 -2.39 -10.49
C ALA A 643 29.54 -1.27 -11.53
N LEU A 644 28.78 -1.51 -12.60
CA LEU A 644 28.52 -0.58 -13.69
C LEU A 644 27.12 0.01 -13.52
N GLY A 645 26.93 1.31 -13.77
CA GLY A 645 25.62 1.93 -13.71
C GLY A 645 24.69 1.40 -14.80
N LEU A 646 23.53 0.87 -14.41
CA LEU A 646 22.56 0.24 -15.31
C LEU A 646 22.16 1.17 -16.48
N SER A 647 22.07 2.47 -16.23
CA SER A 647 21.70 3.49 -17.22
C SER A 647 22.85 4.08 -18.05
N ASP A 648 24.12 3.96 -17.61
CA ASP A 648 25.23 4.71 -18.23
C ASP A 648 26.55 3.94 -18.43
N GLY A 649 26.62 2.67 -18.02
CA GLY A 649 27.79 1.80 -18.16
C GLY A 649 29.02 2.22 -17.36
N LYS A 650 28.94 3.30 -16.58
CA LYS A 650 30.11 3.82 -15.86
C LYS A 650 30.30 3.04 -14.58
N GLN A 651 31.53 2.59 -14.33
CA GLN A 651 31.93 2.02 -13.05
C GLN A 651 31.56 2.98 -11.90
N LYS A 652 30.72 2.53 -10.97
CA LYS A 652 30.38 3.24 -9.74
C LYS A 652 31.40 2.90 -8.64
N TRP A 653 31.61 1.61 -8.44
CA TRP A 653 32.54 1.04 -7.46
C TRP A 653 33.06 -0.33 -7.94
N HIS A 654 34.03 -0.91 -7.22
CA HIS A 654 34.51 -2.26 -7.44
C HIS A 654 34.97 -2.89 -6.12
N ARG A 655 34.87 -4.21 -5.99
CA ARG A 655 35.29 -4.95 -4.79
C ARG A 655 35.85 -6.32 -5.17
N THR A 656 36.68 -6.91 -4.31
CA THR A 656 37.17 -8.28 -4.47
C THR A 656 36.11 -9.27 -3.96
N GLY A 657 36.06 -10.47 -4.56
CA GLY A 657 35.09 -11.51 -4.25
C GLY A 657 33.87 -11.53 -5.16
N ILE A 658 33.17 -12.67 -5.16
CA ILE A 658 31.88 -12.87 -5.85
C ILE A 658 30.75 -12.29 -4.99
N ALA A 659 29.84 -11.56 -5.62
CA ALA A 659 28.68 -10.93 -5.02
C ALA A 659 27.42 -11.77 -5.24
N TYR A 660 26.91 -12.34 -4.14
CA TYR A 660 25.62 -13.03 -4.08
C TYR A 660 24.56 -12.01 -3.61
N VAL A 661 23.70 -11.59 -4.52
CA VAL A 661 22.68 -10.55 -4.25
C VAL A 661 21.51 -11.13 -3.45
N GLU A 662 20.95 -10.36 -2.53
CA GLU A 662 19.80 -10.77 -1.72
C GLU A 662 18.50 -10.81 -2.53
N ASN A 663 17.92 -12.00 -2.65
CA ASN A 663 16.57 -12.22 -3.18
C ASN A 663 15.54 -12.06 -2.05
N THR A 664 14.33 -11.61 -2.39
CA THR A 664 13.21 -11.41 -1.47
C THR A 664 11.99 -12.27 -1.87
N PRO A 665 10.98 -12.45 -1.00
CA PRO A 665 9.73 -13.11 -1.39
C PRO A 665 9.04 -12.43 -2.58
N ASP A 666 9.18 -11.11 -2.72
CA ASP A 666 8.72 -10.35 -3.88
C ASP A 666 9.41 -10.74 -5.21
N ASP A 667 10.63 -11.29 -5.15
CA ASP A 667 11.32 -11.82 -6.34
C ASP A 667 10.85 -13.26 -6.66
N LEU A 668 10.32 -14.00 -5.67
CA LEU A 668 9.57 -15.25 -5.88
C LEU A 668 8.14 -15.03 -6.40
N ALA A 669 7.50 -13.90 -6.13
CA ALA A 669 6.12 -13.63 -6.57
C ALA A 669 5.97 -13.39 -8.10
N ARG A 670 7.04 -13.60 -8.87
CA ARG A 670 7.17 -13.31 -10.30
C ARG A 670 6.86 -14.53 -11.18
N PRO A 671 6.60 -14.34 -12.49
CA PRO A 671 6.53 -15.43 -13.45
C PRO A 671 7.69 -16.45 -13.33
N ALA A 672 7.36 -17.75 -13.35
CA ALA A 672 8.32 -18.84 -13.51
C ALA A 672 7.85 -19.80 -14.61
N ARG A 673 8.78 -20.18 -15.48
CA ARG A 673 8.57 -20.90 -16.74
C ARG A 673 8.23 -22.38 -16.55
N PHE A 674 7.80 -23.01 -17.65
CA PHE A 674 7.51 -24.45 -17.70
C PHE A 674 8.75 -25.35 -17.61
N ASP A 675 9.95 -24.83 -17.87
CA ASP A 675 11.25 -25.53 -17.81
C ASP A 675 11.97 -25.35 -16.44
N ASP A 676 11.26 -24.81 -15.44
CA ASP A 676 11.79 -24.37 -14.13
C ASP A 676 13.05 -23.48 -14.22
N SER A 677 13.29 -22.79 -15.36
CA SER A 677 14.44 -21.90 -15.52
C SER A 677 14.23 -20.61 -14.71
N TRP A 678 14.47 -20.70 -13.41
CA TRP A 678 14.50 -19.56 -12.50
C TRP A 678 15.59 -18.57 -12.98
N PRO A 679 15.33 -17.26 -13.03
CA PRO A 679 16.31 -16.27 -13.49
C PRO A 679 17.42 -16.04 -12.43
N MET A 680 18.29 -17.05 -12.24
CA MET A 680 19.23 -17.24 -11.12
C MET A 680 20.26 -16.12 -10.86
N HIS A 681 20.24 -15.04 -11.64
CA HIS A 681 21.24 -13.96 -11.61
C HIS A 681 20.63 -12.54 -11.49
N GLY A 682 19.32 -12.42 -11.29
CA GLY A 682 18.60 -11.13 -11.25
C GLY A 682 17.73 -10.90 -10.00
N ALA A 683 18.34 -10.57 -8.86
CA ALA A 683 17.61 -10.10 -7.69
C ALA A 683 17.28 -8.60 -7.86
N GLU A 684 16.22 -8.30 -8.60
CA GLU A 684 15.93 -6.92 -9.03
C GLU A 684 15.59 -5.98 -7.87
N LYS A 685 14.90 -6.47 -6.84
CA LYS A 685 14.58 -5.68 -5.63
C LYS A 685 15.72 -5.66 -4.60
N GLY A 686 16.68 -6.58 -4.71
CA GLY A 686 17.79 -6.73 -3.77
C GLY A 686 18.76 -5.55 -3.77
N THR A 687 18.75 -4.73 -2.71
CA THR A 687 19.70 -3.60 -2.54
C THR A 687 21.00 -4.01 -1.84
N ARG A 688 21.06 -5.21 -1.27
CA ARG A 688 22.21 -5.75 -0.52
C ARG A 688 22.81 -6.96 -1.22
N ALA A 689 24.11 -7.18 -1.04
CA ALA A 689 24.77 -8.41 -1.47
C ALA A 689 25.84 -8.86 -0.46
N VAL A 690 26.04 -10.18 -0.38
CA VAL A 690 27.19 -10.76 0.30
C VAL A 690 28.32 -10.95 -0.70
N PHE A 691 29.45 -10.32 -0.46
CA PHE A 691 30.69 -10.52 -1.19
C PHE A 691 31.53 -11.59 -0.50
N VAL A 692 31.92 -12.65 -1.20
CA VAL A 692 32.84 -13.69 -0.66
C VAL A 692 34.14 -13.70 -1.44
N ASP A 693 35.26 -13.50 -0.75
CA ASP A 693 36.61 -13.52 -1.33
C ASP A 693 37.21 -14.93 -1.45
N THR A 694 38.42 -15.01 -2.02
CA THR A 694 39.16 -16.26 -2.23
C THR A 694 39.65 -16.94 -0.93
N ASP A 695 39.62 -16.24 0.20
CA ASP A 695 39.89 -16.79 1.54
C ASP A 695 38.60 -17.29 2.23
N ASN A 696 37.44 -17.17 1.57
CA ASN A 696 36.09 -17.36 2.10
C ASN A 696 35.69 -16.37 3.21
N ASN A 697 36.22 -15.14 3.19
CA ASN A 697 35.66 -14.05 4.00
C ASN A 697 34.42 -13.49 3.28
N ALA A 698 33.26 -13.61 3.92
CA ALA A 698 32.02 -12.96 3.50
C ALA A 698 31.96 -11.52 4.03
N THR A 699 31.38 -10.57 3.29
CA THR A 699 31.05 -9.22 3.77
C THR A 699 29.71 -8.75 3.22
N LEU A 700 28.86 -8.13 4.06
CA LEU A 700 27.61 -7.52 3.61
C LEU A 700 27.82 -6.09 3.09
N VAL A 701 27.38 -5.83 1.85
CA VAL A 701 27.63 -4.59 1.11
C VAL A 701 26.31 -4.01 0.57
N ASP A 702 26.17 -2.69 0.63
CA ASP A 702 25.13 -1.93 -0.08
C ASP A 702 25.49 -1.83 -1.57
N LEU A 703 24.63 -2.31 -2.47
CA LEU A 703 24.93 -2.33 -3.90
C LEU A 703 24.85 -0.94 -4.57
N LYS A 704 24.20 0.03 -3.95
CA LYS A 704 24.01 1.37 -4.51
C LYS A 704 25.23 2.24 -4.25
N THR A 705 25.85 2.14 -3.08
CA THR A 705 27.07 2.90 -2.74
C THR A 705 28.36 2.09 -2.89
N GLY A 706 28.31 0.78 -2.66
CA GLY A 706 29.48 -0.10 -2.56
C GLY A 706 30.09 -0.15 -1.16
N ASP A 707 29.46 0.48 -0.16
CA ASP A 707 29.94 0.51 1.23
C ASP A 707 29.58 -0.76 2.01
N GLU A 708 30.39 -1.10 3.02
CA GLU A 708 30.13 -2.18 3.96
C GLU A 708 29.11 -1.74 5.02
N LEU A 709 28.07 -2.55 5.25
CA LEU A 709 26.88 -2.08 5.99
C LEU A 709 27.02 -2.07 7.52
N ALA A 710 28.07 -2.67 8.10
CA ALA A 710 28.37 -2.54 9.54
C ALA A 710 29.84 -2.81 9.91
N ASP A 711 30.31 -2.18 10.99
CA ASP A 711 31.55 -2.56 11.67
C ASP A 711 31.47 -4.02 12.15
N GLY A 712 32.42 -4.86 11.72
CA GLY A 712 32.41 -6.30 12.02
C GLY A 712 31.57 -7.15 11.07
N SER A 713 30.99 -6.59 9.99
CA SER A 713 30.24 -7.34 8.97
C SER A 713 31.08 -8.28 8.08
N SER A 714 32.33 -8.55 8.45
CA SER A 714 33.21 -9.49 7.74
C SER A 714 33.44 -10.75 8.58
N GLN A 715 32.93 -11.89 8.11
CA GLN A 715 33.09 -13.19 8.77
C GLN A 715 33.63 -14.24 7.79
N ARG A 716 34.62 -15.02 8.23
CA ARG A 716 35.11 -16.17 7.47
C ARG A 716 34.10 -17.32 7.54
N LEU A 717 33.60 -17.74 6.39
CA LEU A 717 32.70 -18.88 6.26
C LEU A 717 33.44 -20.19 6.55
N SER A 718 32.73 -21.19 7.08
CA SER A 718 33.31 -22.46 7.52
C SER A 718 33.51 -23.49 6.40
N GLY A 719 33.27 -23.11 5.14
CA GLY A 719 33.46 -23.94 3.95
C GLY A 719 34.91 -23.96 3.46
N THR A 720 35.36 -25.13 2.96
CA THR A 720 36.65 -25.31 2.28
C THR A 720 36.46 -25.44 0.77
N THR A 721 35.72 -24.51 0.17
CA THR A 721 35.57 -24.39 -1.28
C THR A 721 36.89 -23.91 -1.89
N THR A 722 37.72 -24.84 -2.37
CA THR A 722 38.97 -24.52 -3.06
C THR A 722 38.70 -24.23 -4.53
N GLY A 723 38.64 -22.95 -4.88
CA GLY A 723 38.27 -22.47 -6.20
C GLY A 723 36.92 -21.75 -6.17
N VAL A 724 36.83 -20.66 -6.94
CA VAL A 724 35.61 -19.88 -7.08
C VAL A 724 34.76 -20.54 -8.18
N THR A 725 33.93 -21.50 -7.79
CA THR A 725 33.01 -22.18 -8.70
C THR A 725 31.69 -21.41 -8.80
N THR A 726 31.31 -21.00 -10.00
CA THR A 726 30.10 -20.21 -10.32
C THR A 726 28.77 -20.97 -10.19
N GLY A 727 28.80 -22.25 -9.79
CA GLY A 727 27.60 -23.05 -9.51
C GLY A 727 26.89 -22.67 -8.19
N PRO A 728 25.70 -23.24 -7.91
CA PRO A 728 24.77 -22.85 -6.83
C PRO A 728 25.22 -23.29 -5.42
N THR A 729 26.48 -23.05 -5.08
CA THR A 729 27.08 -23.32 -3.77
C THR A 729 26.67 -22.30 -2.70
N ARG A 730 26.11 -21.15 -3.10
CA ARG A 730 25.63 -20.11 -2.17
C ARG A 730 24.39 -19.43 -2.71
N LEU A 731 23.48 -19.13 -1.79
CA LEU A 731 22.22 -18.44 -2.05
C LEU A 731 22.04 -17.37 -0.98
N VAL A 732 21.54 -16.19 -1.36
CA VAL A 732 21.07 -15.18 -0.41
C VAL A 732 19.59 -14.94 -0.66
N TYR A 733 18.77 -15.23 0.34
CA TYR A 733 17.31 -15.12 0.27
C TYR A 733 16.74 -14.73 1.64
N ASN A 734 15.80 -13.77 1.64
CA ASN A 734 14.99 -13.36 2.79
C ASN A 734 15.79 -13.17 4.10
N GLY A 735 16.82 -12.30 4.07
CA GLY A 735 17.66 -12.01 5.24
C GLY A 735 18.67 -13.11 5.64
N MET A 736 18.82 -14.18 4.85
CA MET A 736 19.71 -15.29 5.14
C MET A 736 20.70 -15.57 3.99
N LEU A 737 21.98 -15.72 4.31
CA LEU A 737 23.01 -16.33 3.45
C LEU A 737 23.06 -17.83 3.74
N MET A 738 23.04 -18.65 2.71
CA MET A 738 23.14 -20.11 2.78
C MET A 738 24.44 -20.55 2.08
N ASP A 739 25.34 -21.20 2.81
CA ASP A 739 26.64 -21.73 2.34
C ASP A 739 26.56 -23.25 2.24
N MET A 740 26.60 -23.78 1.02
CA MET A 740 26.47 -25.20 0.71
C MET A 740 27.86 -25.84 0.61
N THR A 741 28.20 -26.70 1.57
CA THR A 741 29.48 -27.42 1.60
C THR A 741 29.32 -28.84 1.02
N PRO A 742 29.84 -29.14 -0.19
CA PRO A 742 29.57 -30.40 -0.91
C PRO A 742 30.37 -31.62 -0.43
N THR A 743 31.28 -31.47 0.54
CA THR A 743 32.21 -32.55 0.93
C THR A 743 31.66 -33.47 2.03
N ALA A 744 31.63 -34.78 1.75
CA ALA A 744 31.60 -35.90 2.70
C ALA A 744 30.87 -35.67 4.04
N GLY A 745 29.53 -35.67 4.00
CA GLY A 745 28.68 -35.29 5.14
C GLY A 745 28.11 -33.89 4.96
N PHE A 746 27.46 -33.71 3.80
CA PHE A 746 26.93 -32.45 3.27
C PHE A 746 26.24 -31.58 4.32
N GLN A 747 26.52 -30.28 4.24
CA GLN A 747 25.97 -29.27 5.13
C GLN A 747 25.54 -28.02 4.35
N ILE A 748 24.31 -27.55 4.61
CA ILE A 748 23.93 -26.16 4.35
C ILE A 748 24.07 -25.44 5.68
N ARG A 749 24.92 -24.42 5.73
CA ARG A 749 25.04 -23.53 6.90
C ARG A 749 24.38 -22.21 6.56
N ALA A 750 23.45 -21.76 7.39
CA ALA A 750 22.81 -20.47 7.18
C ALA A 750 23.27 -19.42 8.19
N TYR A 751 23.48 -18.22 7.69
CA TYR A 751 24.03 -17.06 8.39
C TYR A 751 23.04 -15.90 8.24
N SER A 752 22.72 -15.21 9.33
CA SER A 752 21.82 -14.04 9.28
C SER A 752 22.53 -12.85 8.63
N LEU A 753 21.90 -12.18 7.66
CA LEU A 753 22.60 -11.17 6.85
C LEU A 753 23.15 -10.01 7.68
N ASP A 754 22.36 -9.49 8.61
CA ASP A 754 22.65 -8.29 9.40
C ASP A 754 23.90 -8.41 10.31
N LYS A 755 24.46 -9.61 10.44
CA LYS A 755 25.67 -9.89 11.24
C LYS A 755 26.64 -10.91 10.65
N LEU A 756 26.20 -11.71 9.68
CA LEU A 756 26.83 -12.96 9.23
C LEU A 756 27.05 -14.01 10.34
N GLU A 757 26.29 -13.93 11.45
CA GLU A 757 26.29 -14.96 12.51
C GLU A 757 25.61 -16.25 12.02
N GLN A 758 26.26 -17.40 12.18
CA GLN A 758 25.68 -18.71 11.83
C GLN A 758 24.48 -19.01 12.73
N GLN A 759 23.28 -19.13 12.14
CA GLN A 759 22.06 -19.45 12.88
C GLN A 759 21.87 -20.97 13.01
N TRP A 760 22.05 -21.70 11.91
CA TRP A 760 21.73 -23.12 11.84
C TRP A 760 22.55 -23.89 10.81
N VAL A 761 22.49 -25.22 10.89
CA VAL A 761 23.13 -26.16 9.96
C VAL A 761 22.15 -27.29 9.66
N TYR A 762 21.81 -27.49 8.39
CA TYR A 762 21.17 -28.72 7.90
C TYR A 762 22.23 -29.76 7.56
N HIS A 763 21.91 -31.04 7.77
CA HIS A 763 22.75 -32.18 7.38
C HIS A 763 21.91 -33.14 6.52
N ALA A 764 22.40 -33.47 5.32
CA ALA A 764 21.73 -34.42 4.43
C ALA A 764 21.62 -35.83 5.04
N GLY A 765 20.63 -36.59 4.58
CA GLY A 765 20.43 -37.98 5.01
C GLY A 765 21.62 -38.89 4.68
N SER A 766 21.93 -39.86 5.55
CA SER A 766 23.06 -40.78 5.33
C SER A 766 22.82 -41.65 4.09
N GLY A 767 23.56 -41.40 3.01
CA GLY A 767 23.40 -42.07 1.71
C GLY A 767 22.64 -41.26 0.66
N TYR A 768 22.40 -39.96 0.90
CA TYR A 768 21.91 -39.01 -0.08
C TYR A 768 23.00 -38.00 -0.47
N THR A 769 22.96 -37.54 -1.72
CA THR A 769 23.83 -36.49 -2.29
C THR A 769 22.94 -35.45 -2.98
N PRO A 770 22.91 -34.18 -2.51
CA PRO A 770 22.09 -33.15 -3.11
C PRO A 770 22.62 -32.63 -4.44
N ASP A 771 21.68 -32.14 -5.23
CA ASP A 771 21.81 -31.66 -6.61
C ASP A 771 21.83 -30.13 -6.63
N TRP A 772 20.75 -29.51 -6.12
CA TRP A 772 20.57 -28.06 -6.01
C TRP A 772 19.82 -27.66 -4.74
N ILE A 773 19.82 -26.34 -4.46
CA ILE A 773 18.98 -25.68 -3.44
C ILE A 773 18.28 -24.46 -4.06
N GLN A 774 16.98 -24.27 -3.83
CA GLN A 774 16.25 -23.07 -4.28
C GLN A 774 15.10 -22.69 -3.33
N PRO A 775 14.75 -21.39 -3.21
CA PRO A 775 13.57 -20.97 -2.45
C PRO A 775 12.29 -21.52 -3.12
N CYS A 776 11.38 -22.09 -2.33
CA CYS A 776 10.13 -22.68 -2.82
C CYS A 776 8.88 -22.17 -2.08
N GLY A 777 9.00 -21.05 -1.37
CA GLY A 777 7.90 -20.33 -0.71
C GLY A 777 8.46 -19.17 0.12
N GLU A 778 7.60 -18.34 0.70
CA GLU A 778 8.06 -17.20 1.51
C GLU A 778 9.01 -17.62 2.65
N SER A 779 8.69 -18.76 3.29
CA SER A 779 9.38 -19.33 4.46
C SER A 779 10.12 -20.64 4.17
N LEU A 780 10.12 -21.14 2.92
CA LEU A 780 10.60 -22.48 2.57
C LEU A 780 11.80 -22.49 1.62
N LEU A 781 12.79 -23.32 1.96
CA LEU A 781 13.90 -23.70 1.08
C LEU A 781 13.74 -25.16 0.66
N CYS A 782 13.77 -25.42 -0.66
CA CYS A 782 13.72 -26.77 -1.21
C CYS A 782 15.12 -27.26 -1.63
N ILE A 783 15.34 -28.56 -1.49
CA ILE A 783 16.58 -29.27 -1.80
C ILE A 783 16.24 -30.53 -2.60
N LYS A 784 16.90 -30.74 -3.74
CA LYS A 784 16.82 -31.98 -4.52
C LYS A 784 17.94 -32.93 -4.08
N GLU A 785 17.60 -34.08 -3.51
CA GLU A 785 18.55 -35.11 -3.05
C GLU A 785 18.51 -36.37 -3.93
N HIS A 786 19.66 -36.81 -4.47
CA HIS A 786 19.82 -38.11 -5.12
C HIS A 786 20.23 -39.20 -4.13
N ARG A 787 19.82 -40.44 -4.35
CA ARG A 787 20.12 -41.56 -3.45
C ARG A 787 21.27 -42.45 -3.93
N GLY A 788 22.50 -42.11 -3.52
CA GLY A 788 23.68 -42.93 -3.78
C GLY A 788 24.96 -42.12 -3.85
N ASP A 789 25.92 -42.62 -4.63
CA ASP A 789 27.04 -41.84 -5.15
C ASP A 789 26.65 -41.39 -6.57
N SER A 790 26.65 -40.08 -6.84
CA SER A 790 26.13 -39.49 -8.09
C SER A 790 27.04 -39.68 -9.30
N SER A 791 28.21 -40.30 -9.13
CA SER A 791 29.28 -40.35 -10.15
C SER A 791 29.09 -41.34 -11.31
N ASP A 792 28.02 -42.14 -11.37
CA ASP A 792 27.77 -43.09 -12.49
C ASP A 792 26.72 -42.65 -13.52
N GLY A 793 26.03 -41.52 -13.31
CA GLY A 793 25.09 -40.94 -14.27
C GLY A 793 23.77 -41.70 -14.49
N SER A 794 23.45 -42.73 -13.69
CA SER A 794 22.18 -43.45 -13.85
C SER A 794 21.02 -42.74 -13.14
N ALA A 795 20.14 -42.08 -13.90
CA ALA A 795 18.99 -41.31 -13.39
C ALA A 795 17.90 -42.12 -12.66
N GLU A 796 18.00 -43.45 -12.59
CA GLU A 796 16.96 -44.32 -12.00
C GLU A 796 17.03 -44.46 -10.46
N LYS A 797 18.05 -43.89 -9.80
CA LYS A 797 18.21 -44.00 -8.33
C LYS A 797 17.43 -42.90 -7.62
N GLY A 798 16.23 -43.26 -7.15
CA GLY A 798 15.17 -42.38 -6.64
C GLY A 798 15.60 -41.05 -5.99
N VAL A 799 15.04 -39.96 -6.51
CA VAL A 799 15.22 -38.59 -6.04
C VAL A 799 14.28 -38.29 -4.88
N ARG A 800 14.74 -37.51 -3.90
CA ARG A 800 14.02 -37.05 -2.72
C ARG A 800 14.00 -35.53 -2.70
N LEU A 801 12.81 -34.94 -2.73
CA LEU A 801 12.62 -33.51 -2.48
C LEU A 801 12.54 -33.30 -0.96
N VAL A 802 13.26 -32.31 -0.44
CA VAL A 802 13.29 -31.96 0.99
C VAL A 802 12.96 -30.48 1.14
N ALA A 803 12.04 -30.14 2.04
CA ALA A 803 11.69 -28.76 2.37
C ALA A 803 12.14 -28.40 3.80
N LEU A 804 12.79 -27.25 3.96
CA LEU A 804 13.22 -26.69 5.25
C LEU A 804 12.47 -25.38 5.54
N LYS A 805 11.95 -25.21 6.75
CA LYS A 805 11.42 -23.93 7.23
C LYS A 805 12.57 -23.05 7.73
N LEU A 806 12.68 -21.83 7.19
CA LEU A 806 13.84 -20.95 7.33
C LEU A 806 14.05 -20.41 8.76
N ASP A 807 12.98 -20.36 9.56
CA ASP A 807 12.92 -19.81 10.92
C ASP A 807 13.26 -20.83 12.02
N ASP A 808 12.80 -22.09 11.90
CA ASP A 808 13.17 -23.21 12.79
C ASP A 808 14.44 -23.95 12.31
N GLY A 809 14.86 -23.71 11.06
CA GLY A 809 16.25 -23.68 10.57
C GLY A 809 17.05 -25.00 10.51
N SER A 810 16.71 -26.01 11.28
CA SER A 810 17.44 -27.30 11.30
C SER A 810 16.52 -28.52 11.22
N LYS A 811 15.20 -28.27 11.23
CA LYS A 811 14.21 -29.30 10.99
C LYS A 811 13.83 -29.30 9.50
N GLU A 812 13.95 -30.47 8.91
CA GLU A 812 13.15 -30.87 7.76
C GLU A 812 11.67 -30.68 8.13
N ALA A 813 10.95 -29.86 7.36
CA ALA A 813 9.51 -29.70 7.51
C ALA A 813 8.81 -30.95 6.96
N TRP A 814 9.23 -31.37 5.77
CA TRP A 814 8.79 -32.57 5.10
C TRP A 814 9.80 -33.01 4.02
N HIS A 815 9.63 -34.24 3.54
CA HIS A 815 10.28 -34.74 2.33
C HIS A 815 9.32 -35.61 1.53
N GLN A 816 9.58 -35.79 0.25
CA GLN A 816 8.87 -36.72 -0.64
C GLN A 816 9.87 -37.41 -1.56
N ASP A 817 9.78 -38.74 -1.72
CA ASP A 817 10.51 -39.46 -2.76
C ASP A 817 9.75 -39.28 -4.09
N VAL A 818 10.30 -38.47 -5.01
CA VAL A 818 9.63 -38.07 -6.28
C VAL A 818 10.41 -38.66 -7.46
N LYS A 819 9.88 -39.73 -8.07
CA LYS A 819 10.45 -40.32 -9.30
C LYS A 819 10.20 -39.38 -10.48
N GLY A 820 11.25 -39.14 -11.28
CA GLY A 820 11.16 -38.20 -12.40
C GLY A 820 11.11 -36.72 -12.00
N LEU A 821 11.52 -36.35 -10.78
CA LEU A 821 11.48 -34.95 -10.32
C LEU A 821 12.21 -34.02 -11.30
N ASP A 822 11.44 -33.10 -11.87
CA ASP A 822 11.89 -32.12 -12.85
C ASP A 822 12.02 -30.74 -12.16
N GLY A 823 10.93 -29.96 -12.12
CA GLY A 823 10.85 -28.63 -11.51
C GLY A 823 10.12 -28.51 -10.17
N VAL A 824 10.43 -27.45 -9.39
CA VAL A 824 9.84 -27.15 -8.07
C VAL A 824 9.57 -25.65 -7.90
N ILE A 825 8.32 -25.27 -8.13
CA ILE A 825 7.85 -23.87 -8.17
C ILE A 825 7.08 -23.53 -6.89
N GLY A 826 7.58 -22.57 -6.10
CA GLY A 826 6.84 -22.03 -4.95
C GLY A 826 5.75 -21.04 -5.35
N VAL A 827 4.52 -21.20 -4.86
CA VAL A 827 3.38 -20.31 -5.09
C VAL A 827 2.75 -19.91 -3.76
N GLY A 828 3.14 -18.75 -3.24
CA GLY A 828 2.76 -18.29 -1.90
C GLY A 828 3.31 -19.19 -0.80
N ASP A 829 2.41 -19.89 -0.11
CA ASP A 829 2.70 -20.90 0.93
C ASP A 829 2.72 -22.35 0.40
N ARG A 830 2.49 -22.57 -0.91
CA ARG A 830 2.45 -23.90 -1.52
C ARG A 830 3.70 -24.20 -2.33
N VAL A 831 4.10 -25.46 -2.32
CA VAL A 831 5.18 -25.98 -3.17
C VAL A 831 4.55 -26.81 -4.27
N VAL A 832 4.71 -26.39 -5.52
CA VAL A 832 4.21 -27.09 -6.70
C VAL A 832 5.37 -27.83 -7.37
N VAL A 833 5.18 -29.12 -7.63
CA VAL A 833 6.23 -30.04 -8.08
C VAL A 833 5.81 -30.66 -9.39
N THR A 834 6.64 -30.51 -10.41
CA THR A 834 6.48 -31.16 -11.71
C THR A 834 7.42 -32.37 -11.77
N ALA A 835 6.91 -33.50 -12.28
CA ALA A 835 7.70 -34.70 -12.48
C ALA A 835 7.35 -35.41 -13.78
N HIS A 836 8.37 -35.88 -14.49
CA HIS A 836 8.25 -36.61 -15.75
C HIS A 836 8.85 -38.01 -15.59
N ASP A 837 7.98 -39.00 -15.53
CA ASP A 837 8.35 -40.41 -15.48
C ASP A 837 7.79 -41.14 -16.72
N ASP A 838 6.71 -41.91 -16.57
CA ASP A 838 5.95 -42.41 -17.74
C ASP A 838 5.08 -41.30 -18.39
N LYS A 839 4.74 -40.24 -17.62
CA LYS A 839 3.97 -39.05 -18.03
C LYS A 839 4.34 -37.86 -17.13
N ALA A 840 4.07 -36.63 -17.61
CA ALA A 840 4.10 -35.42 -16.79
C ALA A 840 3.04 -35.49 -15.66
N THR A 841 3.40 -35.07 -14.45
CA THR A 841 2.46 -34.85 -13.34
C THR A 841 2.84 -33.61 -12.55
N THR A 842 1.88 -32.73 -12.31
CA THR A 842 2.00 -31.57 -11.41
C THR A 842 1.30 -31.88 -10.10
N THR A 843 2.00 -31.81 -8.97
CA THR A 843 1.45 -32.02 -7.61
C THR A 843 1.61 -30.77 -6.76
N VAL A 844 0.54 -30.37 -6.07
CA VAL A 844 0.54 -29.21 -5.15
C VAL A 844 0.65 -29.72 -3.71
N TYR A 845 1.68 -29.27 -2.99
CA TYR A 845 1.90 -29.54 -1.57
C TYR A 845 1.65 -28.27 -0.72
N ASP A 846 1.23 -28.45 0.53
CA ASP A 846 1.21 -27.38 1.53
C ASP A 846 2.55 -27.24 2.29
N GLU A 847 2.63 -26.25 3.19
CA GLU A 847 3.84 -25.96 3.96
C GLU A 847 4.32 -27.11 4.87
N ASP A 848 3.45 -28.08 5.16
CA ASP A 848 3.71 -29.28 5.96
C ASP A 848 3.81 -30.56 5.10
N GLY A 849 3.76 -30.43 3.77
CA GLY A 849 4.07 -31.49 2.81
C GLY A 849 2.89 -32.41 2.47
N ALA A 850 1.66 -32.02 2.80
CA ALA A 850 0.47 -32.78 2.41
C ALA A 850 -0.01 -32.37 1.01
N VAL A 851 -0.32 -33.36 0.18
CA VAL A 851 -0.86 -33.16 -1.18
C VAL A 851 -2.26 -32.53 -1.10
N GLN A 852 -2.41 -31.38 -1.74
CA GLN A 852 -3.69 -30.68 -1.90
C GLN A 852 -4.41 -31.11 -3.18
N ASP A 853 -3.65 -31.20 -4.28
CA ASP A 853 -4.15 -31.62 -5.60
C ASP A 853 -3.03 -32.30 -6.43
N THR A 854 -3.39 -33.04 -7.47
CA THR A 854 -2.46 -33.63 -8.45
C THR A 854 -3.08 -33.71 -9.84
N GLN A 855 -2.47 -33.00 -10.78
CA GLN A 855 -2.91 -32.86 -12.16
C GLN A 855 -2.03 -33.71 -13.08
N ALA A 856 -2.63 -34.70 -13.73
CA ALA A 856 -1.91 -35.69 -14.55
C ALA A 856 -1.90 -35.31 -16.05
N GLY A 857 -0.75 -35.46 -16.69
CA GLY A 857 -0.51 -34.99 -18.06
C GLY A 857 -0.42 -33.47 -18.18
N MET A 858 -0.04 -32.78 -17.09
CA MET A 858 0.08 -31.33 -17.03
C MET A 858 1.49 -30.91 -16.61
N ASP A 859 2.10 -30.01 -17.38
CA ASP A 859 3.23 -29.19 -16.96
C ASP A 859 2.73 -27.89 -16.33
N ALA A 860 3.55 -27.20 -15.54
CA ALA A 860 3.13 -26.05 -14.73
C ALA A 860 4.11 -24.87 -14.80
N ALA A 861 3.55 -23.66 -14.79
CA ALA A 861 4.28 -22.39 -14.77
C ALA A 861 3.54 -21.40 -13.86
N ARG A 862 4.24 -20.68 -12.98
CA ARG A 862 3.63 -19.73 -12.02
C ARG A 862 3.47 -18.36 -12.66
N VAL A 863 2.31 -17.72 -12.48
CA VAL A 863 2.01 -16.35 -12.94
C VAL A 863 2.26 -15.33 -11.84
N ASP A 864 1.77 -15.61 -10.63
CA ASP A 864 1.89 -14.74 -9.45
C ASP A 864 1.94 -15.55 -8.14
N ASP A 865 1.70 -14.92 -6.99
CA ASP A 865 1.72 -15.52 -5.66
C ASP A 865 0.55 -16.49 -5.39
N ALA A 866 -0.47 -16.53 -6.25
CA ALA A 866 -1.69 -17.32 -6.07
C ALA A 866 -2.02 -18.27 -7.24
N THR A 867 -1.42 -18.02 -8.41
CA THR A 867 -1.99 -18.43 -9.70
C THR A 867 -0.94 -19.04 -10.63
N MET A 868 -1.32 -20.10 -11.36
CA MET A 868 -0.49 -20.79 -12.35
C MET A 868 -1.17 -20.93 -13.72
N LEU A 869 -0.36 -21.23 -14.72
CA LEU A 869 -0.75 -21.85 -15.97
C LEU A 869 -0.39 -23.33 -15.89
N LEU A 870 -1.33 -24.20 -16.25
CA LEU A 870 -1.12 -25.63 -16.46
C LEU A 870 -1.29 -25.94 -17.94
N ALA A 871 -0.38 -26.74 -18.50
CA ALA A 871 -0.35 -27.07 -19.92
C ALA A 871 -0.55 -28.57 -20.16
N ASN A 872 -1.61 -28.95 -20.90
CA ASN A 872 -1.80 -30.33 -21.32
C ASN A 872 -1.20 -30.56 -22.72
N GLY A 873 -0.20 -31.42 -22.80
CA GLY A 873 0.37 -31.91 -24.05
C GLY A 873 -0.30 -33.21 -24.49
N VAL A 874 -0.70 -33.32 -25.76
CA VAL A 874 -1.21 -34.58 -26.32
C VAL A 874 -0.03 -35.54 -26.54
N VAL A 875 0.31 -36.31 -25.51
CA VAL A 875 1.35 -37.35 -25.56
C VAL A 875 0.85 -38.57 -26.36
N GLU A 876 0.65 -38.42 -27.68
CA GLU A 876 0.54 -39.53 -28.61
C GLU A 876 0.79 -39.13 -30.09
N THR A 877 1.87 -39.70 -30.67
CA THR A 877 2.24 -39.76 -32.11
C THR A 877 2.91 -38.54 -32.78
N ASP A 878 3.72 -38.88 -33.79
CA ASP A 878 4.80 -38.08 -34.40
C ASP A 878 4.40 -36.78 -35.14
N GLU A 879 5.39 -35.89 -35.27
CA GLU A 879 5.52 -34.79 -36.25
C GLU A 879 4.55 -33.58 -36.18
N THR A 880 5.08 -32.47 -35.64
CA THR A 880 4.92 -31.08 -36.13
C THR A 880 3.70 -30.20 -35.80
N ASP A 881 2.75 -30.59 -34.93
CA ASP A 881 1.67 -29.66 -34.51
C ASP A 881 1.23 -29.82 -33.02
N PRO A 882 1.99 -29.25 -32.05
CA PRO A 882 1.69 -29.39 -30.63
C PRO A 882 0.50 -28.49 -30.22
N ASN A 883 -0.70 -29.03 -30.33
CA ASN A 883 -1.94 -28.38 -29.87
C ASN A 883 -2.07 -28.47 -28.33
N TRP A 884 -1.25 -27.68 -27.62
CA TRP A 884 -1.30 -27.56 -26.17
C TRP A 884 -2.65 -27.01 -25.72
N THR A 885 -3.28 -27.62 -24.70
CA THR A 885 -4.46 -27.03 -24.04
C THR A 885 -4.03 -26.36 -22.75
N MET A 886 -4.00 -25.03 -22.74
CA MET A 886 -3.60 -24.27 -21.55
C MET A 886 -4.80 -23.99 -20.65
N THR A 887 -4.57 -24.12 -19.34
CA THR A 887 -5.57 -23.99 -18.28
C THR A 887 -5.01 -23.10 -17.18
N GLY A 888 -5.70 -22.01 -16.87
CA GLY A 888 -5.39 -21.21 -15.70
C GLY A 888 -5.84 -21.94 -14.43
N TYR A 889 -5.00 -21.93 -13.39
CA TYR A 889 -5.18 -22.70 -12.16
C TYR A 889 -4.94 -21.83 -10.91
N GLY A 890 -5.94 -21.74 -10.04
CA GLY A 890 -5.82 -21.15 -8.70
C GLY A 890 -5.30 -22.19 -7.72
N VAL A 891 -4.13 -21.94 -7.13
CA VAL A 891 -3.38 -22.93 -6.33
C VAL A 891 -3.98 -23.18 -4.95
N GLN A 892 -4.78 -22.24 -4.43
CA GLN A 892 -5.37 -22.28 -3.09
C GLN A 892 -6.80 -22.84 -3.11
N SER A 893 -7.53 -22.67 -4.21
CA SER A 893 -8.89 -23.19 -4.42
C SER A 893 -8.99 -24.45 -5.27
N GLY A 894 -7.93 -24.79 -6.01
CA GLY A 894 -7.94 -25.85 -7.03
C GLY A 894 -8.82 -25.50 -8.23
N SER A 895 -9.12 -24.21 -8.46
CA SER A 895 -10.04 -23.80 -9.53
C SER A 895 -9.35 -23.73 -10.89
N THR A 896 -9.97 -24.34 -11.90
CA THR A 896 -9.43 -24.43 -13.28
C THR A 896 -10.30 -23.67 -14.28
N THR A 897 -9.71 -22.80 -15.11
CA THR A 897 -10.33 -22.29 -16.34
C THR A 897 -9.51 -22.68 -17.56
N THR A 898 -10.11 -23.46 -18.47
CA THR A 898 -9.51 -23.73 -19.79
C THR A 898 -9.44 -22.45 -20.63
N LEU A 899 -8.23 -21.98 -20.89
CA LEU A 899 -7.94 -20.74 -21.62
C LEU A 899 -8.19 -20.91 -23.12
N GLY A 900 -7.80 -22.06 -23.66
CA GLY A 900 -7.96 -22.46 -25.06
C GLY A 900 -6.81 -23.35 -25.54
N PRO A 901 -6.88 -23.82 -26.80
CA PRO A 901 -5.73 -24.40 -27.48
C PRO A 901 -4.72 -23.30 -27.83
N LEU A 902 -3.44 -23.62 -27.71
CA LEU A 902 -2.28 -22.84 -28.15
C LEU A 902 -1.47 -23.73 -29.10
N ALA A 903 -1.38 -23.32 -30.37
CA ALA A 903 -0.57 -23.98 -31.39
C ALA A 903 0.78 -23.25 -31.50
N VAL A 904 1.57 -23.35 -30.43
CA VAL A 904 2.92 -22.78 -30.27
C VAL A 904 3.71 -23.67 -29.30
N ASP A 905 5.04 -23.63 -29.37
CA ASP A 905 5.89 -24.27 -28.37
C ASP A 905 5.87 -23.46 -27.06
N LEU A 906 5.59 -24.13 -25.93
CA LEU A 906 5.52 -23.49 -24.61
C LEU A 906 6.89 -23.20 -24.00
N SER A 907 7.96 -23.87 -24.45
CA SER A 907 9.35 -23.48 -24.11
C SER A 907 9.74 -22.14 -24.74
N ALA A 908 9.02 -21.71 -25.78
CA ALA A 908 9.16 -20.42 -26.46
C ALA A 908 8.08 -19.40 -26.03
N CYS A 909 7.40 -19.61 -24.89
CA CYS A 909 6.36 -18.74 -24.35
C CYS A 909 6.77 -18.07 -23.04
N GLU A 910 6.59 -16.75 -22.98
CA GLU A 910 6.76 -15.93 -21.77
C GLU A 910 5.45 -15.19 -21.45
N PHE A 911 5.25 -14.87 -20.18
CA PHE A 911 4.04 -14.20 -19.74
C PHE A 911 4.30 -13.27 -18.55
N SER A 912 3.46 -12.24 -18.43
CA SER A 912 3.32 -11.43 -17.22
C SER A 912 1.98 -11.74 -16.56
N ASP A 913 1.59 -10.93 -15.59
CA ASP A 913 0.37 -11.12 -14.82
C ASP A 913 -0.94 -10.88 -15.63
N ALA A 914 -0.83 -10.23 -16.80
CA ALA A 914 -1.95 -9.87 -17.67
C ALA A 914 -1.79 -10.30 -19.14
N TYR A 915 -0.61 -10.80 -19.53
CA TYR A 915 -0.24 -11.01 -20.93
C TYR A 915 0.56 -12.29 -21.15
N LEU A 916 0.39 -12.91 -22.32
CA LEU A 916 1.18 -14.03 -22.83
C LEU A 916 1.79 -13.63 -24.18
N ALA A 917 3.04 -13.99 -24.43
CA ALA A 917 3.72 -13.80 -25.70
C ALA A 917 4.60 -15.00 -26.02
N CYS A 918 4.53 -15.52 -27.25
CA CYS A 918 5.28 -16.71 -27.67
C CYS A 918 5.94 -16.50 -29.04
N SER A 919 7.01 -17.24 -29.34
CA SER A 919 7.64 -17.31 -30.66
C SER A 919 7.49 -18.69 -31.33
N GLY A 920 7.17 -18.70 -32.63
CA GLY A 920 7.07 -19.90 -33.46
C GLY A 920 6.62 -19.57 -34.89
N ASP A 921 6.71 -20.49 -35.85
CA ASP A 921 6.22 -20.34 -37.24
C ASP A 921 6.61 -19.03 -37.98
N GLY A 922 7.78 -18.44 -37.69
CA GLY A 922 8.17 -17.15 -38.29
C GLY A 922 7.45 -15.91 -37.71
N LYS A 923 6.86 -16.02 -36.51
CA LYS A 923 6.08 -14.96 -35.84
C LYS A 923 6.27 -14.97 -34.32
N PHE A 924 6.26 -13.78 -33.72
CA PHE A 924 5.88 -13.58 -32.33
C PHE A 924 4.36 -13.40 -32.26
N GLU A 925 3.68 -14.07 -31.35
CA GLU A 925 2.23 -13.96 -31.12
C GLU A 925 1.94 -13.47 -29.70
N PHE A 926 0.88 -12.69 -29.54
CA PHE A 926 0.57 -11.97 -28.30
C PHE A 926 -0.90 -12.11 -27.90
N TRP A 927 -1.15 -12.45 -26.64
CA TRP A 927 -2.47 -12.62 -26.06
C TRP A 927 -2.61 -11.88 -24.73
N ARG A 928 -3.85 -11.57 -24.35
CA ARG A 928 -4.20 -11.00 -23.04
C ARG A 928 -4.96 -12.03 -22.22
N PHE A 929 -4.59 -12.19 -20.95
CA PHE A 929 -5.46 -12.84 -19.96
C PHE A 929 -6.63 -11.90 -19.66
N ARG A 930 -7.86 -12.40 -19.79
CA ARG A 930 -9.05 -11.66 -19.38
C ARG A 930 -9.37 -11.93 -17.92
N SER A 931 -9.90 -10.90 -17.26
CA SER A 931 -10.20 -10.79 -15.83
C SER A 931 -11.57 -10.13 -15.59
#